data_AF-A0A936L3G9-F1
#
_entry.id   AF-A0A936L3G9-F1
#
_cell.length_a   1.000
_cell.length_b   1.000
_cell.length_c   1.000
_cell.angle_alpha   90.00
_cell.angle_beta   90.00
_cell.angle_gamma   90.00
#
_symmetry.space_group_name_H-M   'P 1'
#
loop_
_entity.id
_entity.type
_entity.pdbx_description
1 polymer ?
#
loop_
_entity_poly.entity_id
_entity_poly.type
_entity_poly.pdbx_seq_one_letter_code
_entity_poly.pdbx_strand_id
1 'polypeptide(L)'
;MEHAENTTEKKKYKIKDLKVYSSTEYISENKKRYRMVFDKTELSYVYAELSFYNKAFDIENWDAEIELRCFEKTGSDNKQVCHLVFNKKISKYDSLVYIREGWGSKKEGSFWKGGTYYWEAYLDGEYVGNKFFYIEDSGHKKLDPANYLAFKSIRLFEGQYDDMEQDQLSSMVTFAAEQTRYVFTELVFTNNLRNQVWNCEIFVRYFNEAGDLKSTVAKLRPVKKTEATFTMVFGFGSNSKGTWLPGKYRAEMVFMNQIIGVVAFLVGNDFTDGVPILMIPQGDVIAPVSKEEDDTLTFDDHMATLDAMIGLTEIKQKVKEHALYLKFLKMRQSTGFREEDPANLFLVFTGNPGTGKTTVAKMMGALYKKMGLLSKGHVLSVDRADLVGEYIGQTAPKVKEVFEKARGGILFIDEAYALVRSADDNKDFGREVIELLVKEMSNGQGNMAVIVAGYPKEMKVFIDSNPGLKSRFKHYFEFPDYLPQELIRIVRYTCREKELLLTDGAQKKLEEIITEAYRNRNLSFGNARFVNDLVEKAKINLGLRIMRRTSQRKPSCSELMTITERDVHHLNAINPAILPDIPIDHELLARAMEELDSLLGMAAVKQQIKETVEVVKYYKQTGRNVLSSFYLHTIFVGNPGTGKTTVARILTKIYKALGILERGHIVETDRQGLVAGFVGQTAIKTAERITESLGGVLFIDEAYALSNFNGLQGDYGNEAIQTLLKKMEDDRGKFYVFAAGYPENMDHFLKANPGLASRFDKMLRFEDYNEEELFDIAMKMFKDEGYIVTAGAKELINNYCHEIYSKRDKYFGNARTIRKFTGDVIRKQNLRVSLKETDVTNSRAMNSVTADDIRIAGNEQDDVIYRRRGISF
;
A
#
# COMPACT_ATOMS: atom_id res chain seq x y z
N MET A 1 48.95 -12.46 33.10
CA MET A 1 47.64 -12.47 33.80
C MET A 1 46.67 -13.18 32.88
N GLU A 2 46.78 -14.50 32.86
CA GLU A 2 45.92 -15.38 32.06
C GLU A 2 44.65 -15.72 32.84
N HIS A 3 43.62 -15.97 32.05
CA HIS A 3 42.22 -16.14 32.38
C HIS A 3 41.92 -16.99 33.63
N ALA A 4 41.07 -16.44 34.49
CA ALA A 4 40.31 -17.24 35.45
C ALA A 4 39.38 -18.18 34.68
N GLU A 5 39.71 -19.47 34.71
CA GLU A 5 38.85 -20.58 34.35
C GLU A 5 37.58 -20.53 35.22
N ASN A 6 36.47 -20.10 34.64
CA ASN A 6 35.16 -20.42 35.18
C ASN A 6 34.82 -21.85 34.73
N THR A 7 35.09 -22.81 35.61
CA THR A 7 34.65 -24.21 35.54
C THR A 7 33.12 -24.29 35.60
N THR A 8 32.45 -24.06 34.46
CA THR A 8 31.09 -24.58 34.26
C THR A 8 31.16 -26.10 34.23
N GLU A 9 30.80 -26.76 35.33
CA GLU A 9 30.55 -28.21 35.34
C GLU A 9 29.62 -28.56 34.17
N LYS A 10 30.10 -29.43 33.27
CA LYS A 10 29.27 -29.96 32.18
C LYS A 10 28.17 -30.81 32.80
N LYS A 11 26.98 -30.24 32.98
CA LYS A 11 25.77 -30.96 33.41
C LYS A 11 25.61 -32.27 32.65
N LYS A 12 25.31 -33.38 33.36
CA LYS A 12 25.16 -34.73 32.80
C LYS A 12 23.85 -34.95 32.03
N TYR A 13 22.99 -33.94 31.95
CA TYR A 13 21.69 -34.01 31.28
C TYR A 13 21.40 -32.79 30.39
N LYS A 14 20.39 -32.93 29.53
CA LYS A 14 19.69 -31.84 28.83
C LYS A 14 18.19 -32.11 28.86
N ILE A 15 17.43 -31.22 29.50
CA ILE A 15 15.97 -31.35 29.61
C ILE A 15 15.33 -31.40 28.22
N LYS A 16 14.41 -32.35 28.03
CA LYS A 16 13.64 -32.52 26.80
C LYS A 16 12.24 -31.92 26.97
N ASP A 17 11.48 -32.35 27.97
CA ASP A 17 10.11 -31.87 28.20
C ASP A 17 9.59 -32.27 29.60
N LEU A 18 8.61 -31.54 30.10
CA LEU A 18 7.79 -31.87 31.27
C LEU A 18 6.31 -31.89 30.86
N LYS A 19 5.70 -33.07 30.88
CA LYS A 19 4.32 -33.29 30.46
C LYS A 19 3.44 -33.77 31.60
N VAL A 20 2.13 -33.59 31.43
CA VAL A 20 1.12 -34.04 32.40
C VAL A 20 0.08 -34.94 31.73
N TYR A 21 -0.41 -35.93 32.46
CA TYR A 21 -1.41 -36.90 31.99
C TYR A 21 -2.18 -37.52 33.18
N SER A 22 -3.35 -38.13 32.94
CA SER A 22 -4.13 -38.82 33.99
C SER A 22 -4.40 -40.30 33.72
N SER A 23 -4.20 -40.78 32.49
CA SER A 23 -4.49 -42.17 32.13
C SER A 23 -3.33 -43.09 32.54
N THR A 24 -3.64 -44.18 33.25
CA THR A 24 -2.71 -45.30 33.49
C THR A 24 -2.74 -46.35 32.38
N GLU A 25 -3.64 -46.19 31.39
CA GLU A 25 -3.87 -47.14 30.31
C GLU A 25 -2.65 -47.30 29.39
N TYR A 26 -2.07 -48.51 29.43
CA TYR A 26 -1.24 -49.09 28.37
C TYR A 26 -2.19 -49.74 27.36
N ILE A 27 -2.53 -49.05 26.28
CA ILE A 27 -3.29 -49.63 25.16
C ILE A 27 -2.41 -49.58 23.90
N SER A 28 -2.51 -50.66 23.11
CA SER A 28 -1.80 -51.14 21.89
C SER A 28 -0.92 -50.21 21.04
N GLU A 29 -0.96 -48.89 21.19
CA GLU A 29 -0.19 -47.90 20.42
C GLU A 29 1.03 -47.33 21.16
N ASN A 30 1.31 -47.79 22.38
CA ASN A 30 2.51 -47.43 23.16
C ASN A 30 2.68 -45.91 23.44
N LYS A 31 1.59 -45.13 23.43
CA LYS A 31 1.58 -43.67 23.63
C LYS A 31 0.59 -43.24 24.72
N LYS A 32 1.08 -42.48 25.70
CA LYS A 32 0.25 -41.85 26.73
C LYS A 32 -0.56 -40.69 26.18
N ARG A 33 -1.76 -40.48 26.73
CA ARG A 33 -2.64 -39.36 26.39
C ARG A 33 -2.33 -38.15 27.29
N TYR A 34 -1.36 -37.33 26.87
CA TYR A 34 -1.05 -36.08 27.56
C TYR A 34 -2.14 -35.05 27.30
N ARG A 35 -2.65 -34.43 28.37
CA ARG A 35 -3.61 -33.32 28.34
C ARG A 35 -3.38 -32.45 29.56
N MET A 36 -3.68 -31.17 29.48
CA MET A 36 -3.57 -30.21 30.58
C MET A 36 -4.91 -29.95 31.25
N VAL A 37 -6.04 -30.21 30.57
CA VAL A 37 -7.38 -29.97 31.14
C VAL A 37 -8.06 -31.29 31.50
N PHE A 38 -8.56 -31.37 32.73
CA PHE A 38 -9.19 -32.54 33.31
C PHE A 38 -10.56 -32.18 33.90
N ASP A 39 -11.53 -33.08 33.80
CA ASP A 39 -12.79 -32.96 34.54
C ASP A 39 -12.63 -33.54 35.94
N LYS A 40 -13.09 -32.78 36.94
CA LYS A 40 -13.00 -33.16 38.35
C LYS A 40 -13.59 -34.54 38.63
N THR A 41 -14.72 -34.91 38.04
CA THR A 41 -15.50 -36.11 38.40
C THR A 41 -14.81 -37.42 38.02
N GLU A 42 -14.08 -37.43 36.90
CA GLU A 42 -13.36 -38.61 36.40
C GLU A 42 -11.89 -38.64 36.86
N LEU A 43 -11.40 -37.58 37.50
CA LEU A 43 -9.98 -37.46 37.81
C LEU A 43 -9.60 -38.24 39.06
N SER A 44 -8.69 -39.20 38.91
CA SER A 44 -8.09 -39.97 40.00
C SER A 44 -6.69 -39.44 40.33
N TYR A 45 -5.75 -39.60 39.40
CA TYR A 45 -4.36 -39.16 39.51
C TYR A 45 -3.98 -38.20 38.39
N VAL A 46 -3.10 -37.26 38.69
CA VAL A 46 -2.38 -36.46 37.70
C VAL A 46 -0.90 -36.79 37.83
N TYR A 47 -0.31 -37.23 36.73
CA TYR A 47 1.09 -37.62 36.62
C TYR A 47 1.88 -36.52 35.93
N ALA A 48 3.11 -36.33 36.40
CA ALA A 48 4.17 -35.59 35.72
C ALA A 48 5.12 -36.58 35.03
N GLU A 49 5.44 -36.32 33.77
CA GLU A 49 6.52 -36.99 33.05
C GLU A 49 7.64 -36.00 32.74
N LEU A 50 8.74 -36.09 33.48
CA LEU A 50 9.97 -35.39 33.16
C LEU A 50 10.80 -36.26 32.20
N SER A 51 11.23 -35.69 31.08
CA SER A 51 12.13 -36.37 30.15
C SER A 51 13.36 -35.53 29.87
N PHE A 52 14.53 -36.17 29.79
CA PHE A 52 15.80 -35.49 29.53
C PHE A 52 16.80 -36.41 28.83
N TYR A 53 17.61 -35.83 27.95
CA TYR A 53 18.71 -36.51 27.30
C TYR A 53 19.86 -36.71 28.29
N ASN A 54 20.37 -37.94 28.35
CA ASN A 54 21.54 -38.29 29.13
C ASN A 54 22.80 -37.92 28.34
N LYS A 55 23.57 -36.94 28.82
CA LYS A 55 24.85 -36.55 28.18
C LYS A 55 26.00 -37.47 28.56
N ALA A 56 25.84 -38.31 29.59
CA ALA A 56 26.78 -39.38 29.93
C ALA A 56 26.45 -40.71 29.21
N PHE A 57 25.59 -40.66 28.18
CA PHE A 57 25.31 -41.80 27.31
C PHE A 57 26.59 -42.35 26.68
N ASP A 58 26.74 -43.67 26.69
CA ASP A 58 27.93 -44.44 26.32
C ASP A 58 29.21 -44.14 27.13
N ILE A 59 29.14 -43.30 28.18
CA ILE A 59 30.29 -42.92 29.01
C ILE A 59 30.21 -43.63 30.38
N GLU A 60 29.27 -43.25 31.24
CA GLU A 60 29.20 -43.76 32.62
C GLU A 60 27.78 -43.79 33.19
N ASN A 61 27.56 -44.67 34.16
CA ASN A 61 26.33 -44.66 34.96
C ASN A 61 26.45 -43.55 36.02
N TRP A 62 25.35 -42.90 36.35
CA TRP A 62 25.32 -41.87 37.38
C TRP A 62 23.99 -41.89 38.13
N ASP A 63 23.96 -41.38 39.36
CA ASP A 63 22.74 -41.24 40.15
C ASP A 63 22.26 -39.79 40.07
N ALA A 64 20.95 -39.63 39.91
CA ALA A 64 20.29 -38.33 39.87
C ALA A 64 19.26 -38.23 41.00
N GLU A 65 19.30 -37.16 41.78
CA GLU A 65 18.24 -36.83 42.72
C GLU A 65 17.13 -36.10 41.96
N ILE A 66 15.90 -36.62 42.02
CA ILE A 66 14.76 -36.02 41.35
C ILE A 66 13.76 -35.57 42.39
N GLU A 67 13.31 -34.33 42.24
CA GLU A 67 12.29 -33.74 43.07
C GLU A 67 11.15 -33.21 42.20
N LEU A 68 9.93 -33.66 42.48
CA LEU A 68 8.71 -33.24 41.81
C LEU A 68 7.75 -32.64 42.84
N ARG A 69 7.41 -31.37 42.67
CA ARG A 69 6.49 -30.64 43.56
C ARG A 69 5.23 -30.26 42.79
N CYS A 70 4.06 -30.48 43.38
CA CYS A 70 2.79 -30.05 42.79
C CYS A 70 2.16 -28.97 43.65
N PHE A 71 1.68 -27.91 43.02
CA PHE A 71 1.08 -26.75 43.68
C PHE A 71 -0.31 -26.45 43.14
N GLU A 72 -1.20 -26.04 44.03
CA GLU A 72 -2.49 -25.39 43.74
C GLU A 72 -2.27 -23.88 43.77
N LYS A 73 -2.67 -23.18 42.70
CA LYS A 73 -2.50 -21.74 42.58
C LYS A 73 -3.65 -21.01 43.27
N THR A 74 -3.40 -20.46 44.45
CA THR A 74 -4.39 -19.73 45.27
C THR A 74 -4.01 -18.28 45.48
N GLY A 75 -4.30 -17.40 44.52
CA GLY A 75 -4.12 -15.94 44.69
C GLY A 75 -2.67 -15.53 45.00
N SER A 76 -2.41 -15.06 46.22
CA SER A 76 -1.11 -14.52 46.67
C SER A 76 -0.10 -15.59 47.12
N ASP A 77 -0.57 -16.75 47.62
CA ASP A 77 0.29 -17.83 48.10
C ASP A 77 -0.06 -19.15 47.40
N ASN A 78 0.92 -19.84 46.83
CA ASN A 78 0.70 -21.14 46.20
C ASN A 78 0.71 -22.24 47.27
N LYS A 79 -0.32 -23.09 47.28
CA LYS A 79 -0.43 -24.19 48.23
C LYS A 79 0.22 -25.45 47.67
N GLN A 80 1.22 -25.98 48.35
CA GLN A 80 1.84 -27.25 47.95
C GLN A 80 0.87 -28.42 48.21
N VAL A 81 0.55 -29.16 47.14
CA VAL A 81 -0.33 -30.33 47.13
C VAL A 81 0.45 -31.62 47.29
N CYS A 82 1.66 -31.67 46.72
CA CYS A 82 2.53 -32.85 46.71
C CYS A 82 4.00 -32.44 46.65
N HIS A 83 4.87 -33.28 47.22
CA HIS A 83 6.31 -33.18 47.12
C HIS A 83 6.92 -34.59 47.16
N LEU A 84 7.52 -35.00 46.06
CA LEU A 84 8.13 -36.32 45.84
C LEU A 84 9.63 -36.13 45.64
N VAL A 85 10.45 -36.83 46.44
CA VAL A 85 11.92 -36.83 46.32
C VAL A 85 12.39 -38.27 46.23
N PHE A 86 13.21 -38.59 45.24
CA PHE A 86 13.77 -39.92 45.07
C PHE A 86 15.03 -39.89 44.21
N ASN A 87 15.91 -40.85 44.46
CA ASN A 87 17.12 -41.06 43.68
C ASN A 87 16.88 -42.06 42.55
N LYS A 88 17.34 -41.73 41.34
CA LYS A 88 17.26 -42.60 40.17
C LYS A 88 18.67 -42.84 39.61
N LYS A 89 19.02 -44.12 39.51
CA LYS A 89 20.21 -44.54 38.78
C LYS A 89 19.97 -44.45 37.27
N ILE A 90 20.76 -43.62 36.60
CA ILE A 90 20.76 -43.41 35.15
C ILE A 90 21.81 -44.29 34.51
N SER A 91 21.37 -45.16 33.59
CA SER A 91 22.25 -46.06 32.84
C SER A 91 22.97 -45.29 31.74
N LYS A 92 24.24 -45.61 31.50
CA LYS A 92 24.97 -45.12 30.32
C LYS A 92 24.36 -45.56 28.99
N TYR A 93 23.49 -46.58 29.00
CA TYR A 93 22.82 -47.08 27.79
C TYR A 93 21.48 -46.40 27.51
N ASP A 94 21.00 -45.54 28.41
CA ASP A 94 19.76 -44.79 28.20
C ASP A 94 20.10 -43.40 27.67
N SER A 95 19.94 -43.19 26.36
CA SER A 95 20.17 -41.86 25.74
C SER A 95 19.07 -40.86 26.10
N LEU A 96 17.88 -41.35 26.44
CA LEU A 96 16.72 -40.56 26.84
C LEU A 96 16.05 -41.19 28.07
N VAL A 97 16.00 -40.43 29.16
CA VAL A 97 15.44 -40.86 30.44
C VAL A 97 14.03 -40.31 30.60
N TYR A 98 13.15 -41.09 31.21
CA TYR A 98 11.80 -40.68 31.60
C TYR A 98 11.57 -40.93 33.08
N ILE A 99 11.14 -39.90 33.81
CA ILE A 99 10.68 -39.96 35.19
C ILE A 99 9.18 -39.71 35.20
N ARG A 100 8.41 -40.59 35.84
CA ARG A 100 6.96 -40.68 35.68
C ARG A 100 6.32 -40.92 37.04
N GLU A 101 5.94 -39.84 37.70
CA GLU A 101 5.31 -39.91 39.02
C GLU A 101 3.98 -39.20 39.00
N GLY A 102 3.07 -39.59 39.89
CA GLY A 102 1.75 -38.97 39.96
C GLY A 102 1.22 -38.89 41.36
N TRP A 103 0.24 -38.00 41.52
CA TRP A 103 -0.40 -37.73 42.78
C TRP A 103 -1.92 -37.73 42.62
N GLY A 104 -2.63 -38.14 43.65
CA GLY A 104 -4.07 -38.25 43.62
C GLY A 104 -4.59 -39.39 44.50
N SER A 105 -5.76 -39.91 44.15
CA SER A 105 -6.41 -40.98 44.91
C SER A 105 -7.03 -42.01 43.98
N LYS A 106 -7.19 -43.25 44.47
CA LYS A 106 -7.80 -44.34 43.71
C LYS A 106 -9.27 -44.09 43.37
N LYS A 107 -9.99 -43.30 44.18
CA LYS A 107 -11.40 -42.99 43.95
C LYS A 107 -11.51 -41.73 43.10
N GLU A 108 -12.07 -41.87 41.90
CA GLU A 108 -12.32 -40.76 40.97
C GLU A 108 -13.14 -39.63 41.63
N GLY A 109 -12.74 -38.39 41.33
CA GLY A 109 -13.40 -37.18 41.81
C GLY A 109 -13.39 -36.91 43.30
N SER A 110 -12.62 -37.67 44.08
CA SER A 110 -12.60 -37.52 45.55
C SER A 110 -11.49 -36.62 46.08
N PHE A 111 -10.39 -36.46 45.33
CA PHE A 111 -9.21 -35.74 45.80
C PHE A 111 -9.11 -34.32 45.22
N TRP A 112 -9.13 -34.23 43.89
CA TRP A 112 -8.88 -32.98 43.18
C TRP A 112 -10.08 -32.04 43.22
N LYS A 113 -9.83 -30.74 43.43
CA LYS A 113 -10.83 -29.68 43.38
C LYS A 113 -10.67 -28.85 42.11
N GLY A 114 -11.76 -28.23 41.66
CA GLY A 114 -11.72 -27.30 40.53
C GLY A 114 -10.72 -26.16 40.79
N GLY A 115 -9.80 -25.92 39.85
CA GLY A 115 -8.72 -24.95 40.05
C GLY A 115 -7.55 -25.09 39.08
N THR A 116 -6.57 -24.21 39.24
CA THR A 116 -5.31 -24.20 38.48
C THR A 116 -4.19 -24.80 39.32
N TYR A 117 -3.46 -25.74 38.72
CA TYR A 117 -2.37 -26.45 39.37
C TYR A 117 -1.14 -26.46 38.48
N TYR A 118 0.02 -26.76 39.05
CA TYR A 118 1.23 -26.99 38.26
C TYR A 118 2.20 -27.93 38.96
N TRP A 119 2.93 -28.69 38.15
CA TRP A 119 4.11 -29.44 38.60
C TRP A 119 5.36 -28.60 38.40
N GLU A 120 6.26 -28.61 39.37
CA GLU A 120 7.66 -28.21 39.24
C GLU A 120 8.53 -29.45 39.31
N ALA A 121 9.59 -29.45 38.50
CA ALA A 121 10.60 -30.49 38.52
C ALA A 121 11.96 -29.89 38.85
N TYR A 122 12.70 -30.61 39.67
CA TYR A 122 14.07 -30.33 40.07
C TYR A 122 14.92 -31.59 39.83
N LEU A 123 16.16 -31.39 39.39
CA LEU A 123 17.14 -32.45 39.18
C LEU A 123 18.45 -32.03 39.84
N ASP A 124 18.98 -32.85 40.75
CA ASP A 124 20.16 -32.57 41.57
C ASP A 124 20.07 -31.21 42.30
N GLY A 125 18.88 -30.90 42.84
CA GLY A 125 18.57 -29.64 43.51
C GLY A 125 18.37 -28.43 42.58
N GLU A 126 18.54 -28.58 41.26
CA GLU A 126 18.34 -27.51 40.29
C GLU A 126 16.92 -27.52 39.70
N TYR A 127 16.26 -26.36 39.65
CA TYR A 127 14.98 -26.21 38.96
C TYR A 127 15.11 -26.44 37.44
N VAL A 128 14.34 -27.40 36.91
CA VAL A 128 14.40 -27.79 35.48
C VAL A 128 13.18 -27.38 34.67
N GLY A 129 12.05 -27.06 35.32
CA GLY A 129 10.87 -26.53 34.63
C GLY A 129 9.56 -26.76 35.38
N ASN A 130 8.49 -26.16 34.87
CA ASN A 130 7.14 -26.37 35.38
C ASN A 130 6.13 -26.66 34.27
N LYS A 131 5.00 -27.26 34.64
CA LYS A 131 3.89 -27.54 33.73
C LYS A 131 2.55 -27.34 34.43
N PHE A 132 1.76 -26.40 33.90
CA PHE A 132 0.40 -26.14 34.38
C PHE A 132 -0.60 -27.19 33.90
N PHE A 133 -1.59 -27.46 34.74
CA PHE A 133 -2.79 -28.22 34.42
C PHE A 133 -4.00 -27.63 35.16
N TYR A 134 -5.18 -27.91 34.61
CA TYR A 134 -6.45 -27.30 35.02
C TYR A 134 -7.45 -28.39 35.30
N ILE A 135 -8.16 -28.23 36.41
CA ILE A 135 -9.21 -29.15 36.83
C ILE A 135 -10.49 -28.35 36.77
N GLU A 136 -11.37 -28.73 35.85
CA GLU A 136 -12.63 -28.05 35.60
C GLU A 136 -13.78 -28.84 36.23
N ASP A 137 -14.80 -28.12 36.68
CA ASP A 137 -15.95 -28.70 37.37
C ASP A 137 -17.24 -28.17 36.76
N SER A 138 -17.94 -29.03 36.00
CA SER A 138 -19.24 -28.68 35.42
C SER A 138 -20.38 -28.64 36.44
N GLY A 139 -20.17 -29.17 37.66
CA GLY A 139 -21.23 -29.35 38.67
C GLY A 139 -22.09 -30.59 38.47
N HIS A 140 -21.85 -31.38 37.41
CA HIS A 140 -22.56 -32.63 37.14
C HIS A 140 -21.83 -33.83 37.74
N LYS A 141 -22.51 -34.98 37.87
CA LYS A 141 -21.95 -36.19 38.51
C LYS A 141 -21.02 -37.02 37.62
N LYS A 142 -20.99 -36.75 36.32
CA LYS A 142 -20.21 -37.47 35.31
C LYS A 142 -19.76 -36.49 34.24
N LEU A 143 -18.57 -36.72 33.68
CA LEU A 143 -18.12 -36.02 32.49
C LEU A 143 -19.08 -36.24 31.33
N ASP A 144 -19.66 -35.14 30.86
CA ASP A 144 -20.35 -35.00 29.58
C ASP A 144 -19.87 -33.70 28.93
N PRO A 145 -19.21 -33.76 27.75
CA PRO A 145 -18.76 -32.58 27.02
C PRO A 145 -19.85 -31.53 26.79
N ALA A 146 -21.12 -31.95 26.65
CA ALA A 146 -22.24 -31.04 26.44
C ALA A 146 -22.47 -30.08 27.62
N ASN A 147 -22.02 -30.43 28.83
CA ASN A 147 -22.10 -29.53 29.98
C ASN A 147 -21.08 -28.38 29.90
N TYR A 148 -20.02 -28.53 29.09
CA TYR A 148 -18.97 -27.53 28.91
C TYR A 148 -19.19 -26.71 27.65
N LEU A 149 -19.40 -27.39 26.53
CA LEU A 149 -19.42 -26.81 25.20
C LEU A 149 -20.40 -27.55 24.28
N ALA A 150 -20.90 -26.84 23.27
CA ALA A 150 -21.60 -27.44 22.14
C ALA A 150 -21.09 -26.82 20.83
N PHE A 151 -21.02 -27.59 19.75
CA PHE A 151 -20.67 -27.03 18.44
C PHE A 151 -21.74 -26.03 17.99
N LYS A 152 -21.32 -24.82 17.61
CA LYS A 152 -22.16 -23.83 16.91
C LYS A 152 -21.92 -23.91 15.40
N SER A 153 -20.66 -23.96 14.98
CA SER A 153 -20.31 -24.12 13.56
C SER A 153 -18.88 -24.65 13.38
N ILE A 154 -18.61 -25.17 12.19
CA ILE A 154 -17.28 -25.55 11.72
C ILE A 154 -17.03 -24.96 10.34
N ARG A 155 -15.79 -24.54 10.09
CA ARG A 155 -15.32 -24.08 8.78
C ARG A 155 -13.98 -24.73 8.46
N LEU A 156 -13.81 -25.13 7.21
CA LEU A 156 -12.53 -25.59 6.68
C LEU A 156 -12.04 -24.61 5.62
N PHE A 157 -10.77 -24.23 5.63
CA PHE A 157 -10.20 -23.30 4.64
C PHE A 157 -8.70 -23.54 4.44
N GLU A 158 -8.16 -23.02 3.34
CA GLU A 158 -6.73 -23.09 3.03
C GLU A 158 -6.03 -21.79 3.43
N GLY A 159 -4.76 -21.87 3.85
CA GLY A 159 -3.95 -20.68 4.10
C GLY A 159 -2.48 -21.00 4.42
N GLN A 160 -1.70 -19.95 4.65
CA GLN A 160 -0.35 -20.01 5.21
C GLN A 160 -0.39 -20.20 6.72
N TYR A 161 0.73 -20.59 7.34
CA TYR A 161 0.79 -20.83 8.79
C TYR A 161 0.30 -19.63 9.63
N ASP A 162 0.55 -18.41 9.17
CA ASP A 162 0.18 -17.16 9.87
C ASP A 162 -1.25 -16.68 9.58
N ASP A 163 -1.99 -17.34 8.68
CA ASP A 163 -3.35 -16.94 8.23
C ASP A 163 -4.47 -17.32 9.23
N MET A 164 -4.17 -17.40 10.52
CA MET A 164 -5.12 -17.89 11.54
C MET A 164 -6.32 -16.96 11.82
N GLU A 165 -6.32 -15.73 11.31
CA GLU A 165 -7.35 -14.71 11.52
C GLU A 165 -7.87 -14.12 10.19
N GLN A 166 -8.34 -14.98 9.28
CA GLN A 166 -8.96 -14.52 8.04
C GLN A 166 -10.48 -14.42 8.16
N ASP A 167 -10.95 -13.17 8.22
CA ASP A 167 -12.36 -12.79 8.32
C ASP A 167 -13.20 -13.08 7.05
N GLN A 168 -12.58 -13.53 5.94
CA GLN A 168 -13.24 -13.51 4.62
C GLN A 168 -12.90 -14.68 3.68
N LEU A 169 -12.98 -15.94 4.14
CA LEU A 169 -12.99 -17.10 3.24
C LEU A 169 -14.27 -17.93 3.38
N SER A 170 -14.85 -18.30 2.24
CA SER A 170 -15.85 -19.36 2.12
C SER A 170 -15.28 -20.67 2.65
N SER A 171 -16.12 -21.48 3.30
CA SER A 171 -15.70 -22.83 3.71
C SER A 171 -15.48 -23.70 2.47
N MET A 172 -14.47 -24.57 2.54
CA MET A 172 -14.11 -25.52 1.50
C MET A 172 -14.41 -26.95 1.95
N VAL A 173 -14.69 -27.83 1.00
CA VAL A 173 -14.85 -29.28 1.23
C VAL A 173 -13.86 -30.11 0.41
N THR A 174 -13.32 -29.53 -0.67
CA THR A 174 -12.19 -30.11 -1.43
C THR A 174 -11.04 -29.12 -1.50
N PHE A 175 -9.83 -29.62 -1.33
CA PHE A 175 -8.57 -28.89 -1.34
C PHE A 175 -7.69 -29.34 -2.52
N ALA A 176 -7.06 -28.41 -3.23
CA ALA A 176 -6.17 -28.74 -4.34
C ALA A 176 -4.81 -29.25 -3.81
N ALA A 177 -4.46 -30.51 -4.06
CA ALA A 177 -3.26 -31.18 -3.54
C ALA A 177 -1.97 -30.40 -3.80
N GLU A 178 -1.81 -29.90 -5.02
CA GLU A 178 -0.60 -29.17 -5.45
C GLU A 178 -0.51 -27.76 -4.90
N GLN A 179 -1.62 -27.16 -4.48
CA GLN A 179 -1.68 -25.76 -4.07
C GLN A 179 -1.84 -25.56 -2.56
N THR A 180 -2.45 -26.54 -1.89
CA THR A 180 -2.80 -26.48 -0.46
C THR A 180 -1.54 -26.51 0.39
N ARG A 181 -1.39 -25.51 1.25
CA ARG A 181 -0.37 -25.48 2.30
C ARG A 181 -0.90 -26.09 3.58
N TYR A 182 -1.77 -25.34 4.27
CA TYR A 182 -2.47 -25.79 5.47
C TYR A 182 -3.96 -25.93 5.21
N VAL A 183 -4.53 -27.03 5.70
CA VAL A 183 -5.97 -27.15 5.90
C VAL A 183 -6.26 -26.69 7.32
N PHE A 184 -6.93 -25.56 7.43
CA PHE A 184 -7.41 -25.03 8.69
C PHE A 184 -8.80 -25.54 9.02
N THR A 185 -9.02 -25.78 10.30
CA THR A 185 -10.27 -26.19 10.91
C THR A 185 -10.62 -25.16 11.98
N GLU A 186 -11.58 -24.31 11.67
CA GLU A 186 -12.14 -23.34 12.61
C GLU A 186 -13.38 -23.92 13.26
N LEU A 187 -13.36 -23.94 14.59
CA LEU A 187 -14.43 -24.44 15.42
C LEU A 187 -15.02 -23.28 16.21
N VAL A 188 -16.33 -23.10 16.11
CA VAL A 188 -17.08 -22.17 16.96
C VAL A 188 -17.91 -23.00 17.92
N PHE A 189 -17.75 -22.74 19.21
CA PHE A 189 -18.48 -23.42 20.27
C PHE A 189 -19.42 -22.44 20.98
N THR A 190 -20.58 -22.93 21.40
CA THR A 190 -21.39 -22.31 22.46
C THR A 190 -20.79 -22.68 23.80
N ASN A 191 -20.57 -21.67 24.65
CA ASN A 191 -20.14 -21.88 26.03
C ASN A 191 -21.35 -22.22 26.91
N ASN A 192 -21.41 -23.47 27.38
CA ASN A 192 -22.49 -23.94 28.24
C ASN A 192 -22.15 -23.73 29.73
N LEU A 193 -20.85 -23.68 30.07
CA LEU A 193 -20.38 -23.45 31.44
C LEU A 193 -20.15 -21.95 31.73
N ARG A 194 -21.25 -21.20 31.84
CA ARG A 194 -21.23 -19.73 32.04
C ARG A 194 -21.25 -19.26 33.50
N ASN A 195 -21.27 -20.18 34.45
CA ASN A 195 -21.22 -19.86 35.88
C ASN A 195 -19.80 -19.56 36.38
N GLN A 196 -18.76 -19.97 35.65
CA GLN A 196 -17.36 -19.78 36.04
C GLN A 196 -16.46 -19.52 34.82
N VAL A 197 -15.22 -19.12 35.08
CA VAL A 197 -14.15 -19.10 34.07
C VAL A 197 -13.54 -20.49 34.05
N TRP A 198 -13.28 -21.04 32.87
CA TRP A 198 -12.73 -22.38 32.71
C TRP A 198 -11.75 -22.41 31.53
N ASN A 199 -10.90 -23.44 31.46
CA ASN A 199 -9.95 -23.64 30.37
C ASN A 199 -10.42 -24.75 29.44
N CYS A 200 -10.47 -24.44 28.15
CA CYS A 200 -10.84 -25.39 27.11
C CYS A 200 -9.59 -25.85 26.35
N GLU A 201 -9.33 -27.16 26.36
CA GLU A 201 -8.28 -27.78 25.55
C GLU A 201 -8.91 -28.73 24.54
N ILE A 202 -8.73 -28.42 23.26
CA ILE A 202 -9.23 -29.23 22.15
C ILE A 202 -8.04 -29.77 21.38
N PHE A 203 -8.14 -31.05 21.01
CA PHE A 203 -7.24 -31.71 20.09
C PHE A 203 -7.96 -31.96 18.77
N VAL A 204 -7.33 -31.62 17.65
CA VAL A 204 -7.79 -31.98 16.31
C VAL A 204 -6.82 -32.98 15.71
N ARG A 205 -7.32 -34.19 15.41
CA ARG A 205 -6.55 -35.29 14.84
C ARG A 205 -6.91 -35.49 13.38
N TYR A 206 -5.91 -35.38 12.50
CA TYR A 206 -6.11 -35.51 11.05
C TYR A 206 -5.74 -36.92 10.60
N PHE A 207 -6.64 -37.57 9.88
CA PHE A 207 -6.47 -38.91 9.32
C PHE A 207 -6.65 -38.91 7.81
N ASN A 208 -5.94 -39.77 7.09
CA ASN A 208 -6.20 -40.06 5.67
C ASN A 208 -7.25 -41.18 5.52
N GLU A 209 -7.57 -41.53 4.27
CA GLU A 209 -8.52 -42.57 3.90
C GLU A 209 -8.14 -43.96 4.43
N ALA A 210 -6.84 -44.25 4.53
CA ALA A 210 -6.33 -45.49 5.11
C ALA A 210 -6.48 -45.58 6.64
N GLY A 211 -6.86 -44.48 7.30
CA GLY A 211 -6.96 -44.39 8.76
C GLY A 211 -5.64 -44.08 9.46
N ASP A 212 -4.59 -43.70 8.72
CA ASP A 212 -3.33 -43.26 9.31
C ASP A 212 -3.49 -41.88 9.95
N LEU A 213 -3.09 -41.75 11.22
CA LEU A 213 -2.97 -40.46 11.88
C LEU A 213 -1.83 -39.65 11.25
N LYS A 214 -2.16 -38.56 10.55
CA LYS A 214 -1.20 -37.64 9.92
C LYS A 214 -0.70 -36.57 10.88
N SER A 215 -1.57 -36.06 11.75
CA SER A 215 -1.19 -35.04 12.74
C SER A 215 -2.17 -34.96 13.90
N THR A 216 -1.70 -34.43 15.03
CA THR A 216 -2.52 -34.01 16.16
C THR A 216 -2.13 -32.59 16.54
N VAL A 217 -3.09 -31.67 16.47
CA VAL A 217 -2.92 -30.26 16.84
C VAL A 217 -3.72 -30.00 18.10
N ALA A 218 -3.10 -29.45 19.13
CA ALA A 218 -3.74 -29.15 20.41
C ALA A 218 -3.72 -27.64 20.66
N LYS A 219 -4.81 -27.09 21.18
CA LYS A 219 -4.89 -25.67 21.57
C LYS A 219 -5.62 -25.55 22.89
N LEU A 220 -5.04 -24.76 23.79
CA LEU A 220 -5.60 -24.38 25.08
C LEU A 220 -6.12 -22.94 24.99
N ARG A 221 -7.36 -22.70 25.40
CA ARG A 221 -7.97 -21.37 25.45
C ARG A 221 -8.72 -21.17 26.78
N PRO A 222 -8.44 -20.10 27.55
CA PRO A 222 -9.31 -19.72 28.66
C PRO A 222 -10.63 -19.15 28.12
N VAL A 223 -11.75 -19.61 28.68
CA VAL A 223 -13.11 -19.23 28.31
C VAL A 223 -13.75 -18.42 29.44
N LYS A 224 -14.11 -17.17 29.15
CA LYS A 224 -14.75 -16.28 30.14
C LYS A 224 -16.22 -16.62 30.31
N LYS A 225 -16.74 -16.44 31.52
CA LYS A 225 -18.18 -16.58 31.83
C LYS A 225 -19.11 -15.70 30.96
N THR A 226 -18.61 -14.56 30.48
CA THR A 226 -19.35 -13.61 29.64
C THR A 226 -19.34 -13.99 28.16
N GLU A 227 -18.45 -14.89 27.73
CA GLU A 227 -18.38 -15.33 26.34
C GLU A 227 -19.51 -16.32 26.07
N ALA A 228 -20.49 -15.91 25.27
CA ALA A 228 -21.60 -16.77 24.87
C ALA A 228 -21.14 -17.87 23.91
N THR A 229 -20.20 -17.52 23.04
CA THR A 229 -19.55 -18.39 22.06
C THR A 229 -18.07 -18.08 22.02
N PHE A 230 -17.24 -19.06 21.66
CA PHE A 230 -15.80 -18.87 21.48
C PHE A 230 -15.29 -19.68 20.28
N THR A 231 -14.21 -19.18 19.66
CA THR A 231 -13.65 -19.74 18.43
C THR A 231 -12.26 -20.33 18.67
N MET A 232 -11.97 -21.47 18.05
CA MET A 232 -10.64 -22.10 18.07
C MET A 232 -10.29 -22.58 16.67
N VAL A 233 -9.15 -22.11 16.15
CA VAL A 233 -8.63 -22.45 14.83
C VAL A 233 -7.43 -23.38 14.97
N PHE A 234 -7.42 -24.46 14.18
CA PHE A 234 -6.39 -25.50 14.12
C PHE A 234 -5.92 -25.66 12.68
N GLY A 235 -4.62 -25.77 12.43
CA GLY A 235 -4.08 -25.94 11.08
C GLY A 235 -3.17 -27.14 10.99
N PHE A 236 -3.34 -27.96 9.95
CA PHE A 236 -2.40 -29.03 9.60
C PHE A 236 -1.93 -28.84 8.17
N GLY A 237 -0.63 -29.01 7.92
CA GLY A 237 -0.03 -28.86 6.60
C GLY A 237 1.42 -28.42 6.65
N SER A 238 1.87 -27.77 5.59
CA SER A 238 3.24 -27.27 5.41
C SER A 238 3.23 -25.92 4.71
N ASN A 239 4.25 -25.08 4.96
CA ASN A 239 4.43 -23.83 4.21
C ASN A 239 4.77 -24.07 2.72
N SER A 240 5.25 -25.27 2.40
CA SER A 240 5.50 -25.71 1.02
C SER A 240 4.23 -26.26 0.40
N LYS A 241 3.92 -25.80 -0.81
CA LYS A 241 2.83 -26.34 -1.64
C LYS A 241 3.15 -27.76 -2.11
N GLY A 242 2.13 -28.56 -2.40
CA GLY A 242 2.30 -29.92 -2.95
C GLY A 242 2.67 -31.01 -1.95
N THR A 243 2.55 -30.75 -0.63
CA THR A 243 2.80 -31.78 0.39
C THR A 243 1.60 -32.68 0.67
N TRP A 244 0.43 -32.34 0.13
CA TRP A 244 -0.79 -33.10 0.32
C TRP A 244 -0.93 -34.18 -0.75
N LEU A 245 -1.29 -35.39 -0.33
CA LEU A 245 -1.62 -36.48 -1.25
C LEU A 245 -3.12 -36.45 -1.56
N PRO A 246 -3.54 -36.60 -2.83
CA PRO A 246 -4.94 -36.76 -3.18
C PRO A 246 -5.60 -37.91 -2.42
N GLY A 247 -6.83 -37.72 -1.98
CA GLY A 247 -7.59 -38.72 -1.22
C GLY A 247 -8.58 -38.10 -0.25
N LYS A 248 -9.28 -38.97 0.49
CA LYS A 248 -10.20 -38.54 1.55
C LYS A 248 -9.45 -38.35 2.86
N TYR A 249 -9.83 -37.33 3.59
CA TYR A 249 -9.30 -37.05 4.92
C TYR A 249 -10.43 -36.78 5.90
N ARG A 250 -10.15 -36.96 7.18
CA ARG A 250 -11.04 -36.55 8.25
C ARG A 250 -10.27 -35.87 9.38
N ALA A 251 -10.90 -34.91 10.03
CA ALA A 251 -10.42 -34.29 11.25
C ALA A 251 -11.36 -34.66 12.41
N GLU A 252 -10.81 -35.26 13.46
CA GLU A 252 -11.51 -35.66 14.67
C GLU A 252 -11.21 -34.68 15.80
N MET A 253 -12.23 -34.05 16.36
CA MET A 253 -12.14 -33.15 17.50
C MET A 253 -12.31 -33.93 18.79
N VAL A 254 -11.35 -33.81 19.70
CA VAL A 254 -11.31 -34.50 20.99
C VAL A 254 -11.24 -33.48 22.12
N PHE A 255 -12.18 -33.58 23.05
CA PHE A 255 -12.22 -32.83 24.30
C PHE A 255 -12.22 -33.81 25.46
N MET A 256 -11.30 -33.63 26.42
CA MET A 256 -11.19 -34.49 27.61
C MET A 256 -11.25 -36.00 27.28
N ASN A 257 -10.47 -36.45 26.28
CA ASN A 257 -10.42 -37.84 25.78
C ASN A 257 -11.70 -38.38 25.12
N GLN A 258 -12.75 -37.57 24.94
CA GLN A 258 -13.95 -37.94 24.19
C GLN A 258 -13.95 -37.28 22.82
N ILE A 259 -14.27 -38.04 21.77
CA ILE A 259 -14.52 -37.46 20.44
C ILE A 259 -15.83 -36.68 20.55
N ILE A 260 -15.77 -35.38 20.25
CA ILE A 260 -16.93 -34.50 20.27
C ILE A 260 -17.47 -34.23 18.86
N GLY A 261 -16.64 -34.40 17.83
CA GLY A 261 -17.06 -34.19 16.44
C GLY A 261 -16.05 -34.74 15.44
N VAL A 262 -16.53 -35.08 14.24
CA VAL A 262 -15.72 -35.55 13.11
C VAL A 262 -16.17 -34.86 11.84
N VAL A 263 -15.24 -34.29 11.09
CA VAL A 263 -15.49 -33.66 9.80
C VAL A 263 -14.65 -34.33 8.72
N ALA A 264 -15.23 -34.57 7.55
CA ALA A 264 -14.53 -35.11 6.39
C ALA A 264 -14.23 -34.01 5.36
N PHE A 265 -13.12 -34.14 4.65
CA PHE A 265 -12.77 -33.30 3.51
C PHE A 265 -12.02 -34.11 2.45
N LEU A 266 -12.00 -33.59 1.22
CA LEU A 266 -11.32 -34.20 0.09
C LEU A 266 -10.07 -33.40 -0.25
N VAL A 267 -9.04 -34.10 -0.71
CA VAL A 267 -7.89 -33.49 -1.38
C VAL A 267 -7.89 -34.01 -2.81
N GLY A 268 -8.05 -33.11 -3.77
CA GLY A 268 -8.15 -33.41 -5.21
C GLY A 268 -7.29 -32.47 -6.03
N ASN A 269 -7.69 -32.21 -7.28
CA ASN A 269 -6.92 -31.33 -8.17
C ASN A 269 -7.26 -29.85 -7.97
N ASP A 270 -8.51 -29.56 -7.60
CA ASP A 270 -9.06 -28.21 -7.49
C ASP A 270 -9.67 -27.95 -6.10
N PHE A 271 -9.82 -26.68 -5.75
CA PHE A 271 -10.58 -26.27 -4.58
C PHE A 271 -12.07 -26.31 -4.88
N THR A 272 -12.87 -26.84 -3.96
CA THR A 272 -14.34 -26.70 -4.03
C THR A 272 -14.88 -26.11 -2.74
N ASP A 273 -15.53 -24.95 -2.88
CA ASP A 273 -16.34 -24.37 -1.83
C ASP A 273 -17.43 -25.36 -1.42
N GLY A 274 -17.71 -25.43 -0.12
CA GLY A 274 -18.81 -26.24 0.39
C GLY A 274 -18.95 -26.12 1.90
N VAL A 275 -20.07 -26.63 2.37
CA VAL A 275 -20.43 -26.65 3.79
C VAL A 275 -20.00 -28.01 4.34
N PRO A 276 -18.93 -28.10 5.15
CA PRO A 276 -18.38 -29.37 5.60
C PRO A 276 -19.29 -30.02 6.63
N ILE A 277 -19.69 -31.27 6.44
CA ILE A 277 -20.62 -31.95 7.34
C ILE A 277 -19.92 -32.36 8.63
N LEU A 278 -20.41 -31.88 9.79
CA LEU A 278 -19.92 -32.28 11.11
C LEU A 278 -20.78 -33.42 11.67
N MET A 279 -20.16 -34.57 11.87
CA MET A 279 -20.77 -35.70 12.54
C MET A 279 -20.49 -35.63 14.04
N ILE A 280 -21.54 -35.63 14.87
CA ILE A 280 -21.44 -35.63 16.32
C ILE A 280 -21.81 -37.03 16.85
N PRO A 281 -20.97 -37.69 17.67
CA PRO A 281 -21.20 -39.08 18.08
C PRO A 281 -22.52 -39.36 18.84
N GLN A 282 -23.13 -38.35 19.46
CA GLN A 282 -24.34 -38.47 20.29
C GLN A 282 -25.42 -37.41 19.94
N GLY A 283 -25.32 -36.77 18.78
CA GLY A 283 -26.23 -35.69 18.38
C GLY A 283 -26.54 -35.72 16.88
N ASP A 284 -27.41 -34.81 16.46
CA ASP A 284 -27.72 -34.63 15.05
C ASP A 284 -26.47 -34.20 14.26
N VAL A 285 -26.42 -34.61 13.00
CA VAL A 285 -25.43 -34.11 12.05
C VAL A 285 -25.60 -32.61 11.93
N ILE A 286 -24.62 -31.85 12.43
CA ILE A 286 -24.60 -30.41 12.25
C ILE A 286 -24.03 -30.16 10.86
N ALA A 287 -24.92 -29.94 9.88
CA ALA A 287 -24.52 -29.10 8.76
C ALA A 287 -24.11 -27.75 9.36
N PRO A 288 -22.91 -27.21 9.09
CA PRO A 288 -22.55 -25.90 9.55
C PRO A 288 -23.71 -24.99 9.23
N VAL A 289 -24.19 -24.33 10.27
CA VAL A 289 -24.89 -23.08 10.12
C VAL A 289 -23.89 -22.18 9.39
N SER A 290 -23.93 -22.21 8.04
CA SER A 290 -23.47 -21.10 7.21
C SER A 290 -24.01 -19.88 7.91
N LYS A 291 -23.21 -18.91 8.37
CA LYS A 291 -23.66 -17.73 9.12
C LYS A 291 -25.15 -17.43 8.85
N GLU A 292 -26.05 -18.06 9.62
CA GLU A 292 -27.50 -17.82 9.52
C GLU A 292 -27.83 -16.63 10.42
N GLU A 293 -26.82 -15.92 10.91
CA GLU A 293 -27.03 -14.52 11.22
C GLU A 293 -27.46 -13.79 9.93
N ASP A 294 -27.01 -14.14 8.71
CA ASP A 294 -27.48 -13.45 7.49
C ASP A 294 -28.86 -13.93 6.96
N ASP A 295 -29.31 -15.13 7.35
CA ASP A 295 -30.58 -15.70 6.86
C ASP A 295 -31.73 -15.68 7.89
N THR A 296 -31.45 -15.41 9.18
CA THR A 296 -32.50 -15.03 10.15
C THR A 296 -32.82 -13.54 10.10
N LEU A 297 -31.85 -12.70 9.70
CA LEU A 297 -32.09 -11.28 9.44
C LEU A 297 -33.13 -11.15 8.31
N THR A 298 -34.26 -10.57 8.68
CA THR A 298 -35.28 -10.18 7.72
C THR A 298 -34.74 -9.08 6.81
N PHE A 299 -35.46 -8.80 5.71
CA PHE A 299 -35.16 -7.63 4.89
C PHE A 299 -35.03 -6.35 5.74
N ASP A 300 -35.86 -6.22 6.77
CA ASP A 300 -35.87 -5.07 7.66
C ASP A 300 -34.64 -5.04 8.58
N ASP A 301 -34.10 -6.20 8.99
CA ASP A 301 -32.89 -6.24 9.82
C ASP A 301 -31.61 -5.92 9.03
N HIS A 302 -31.54 -6.36 7.76
CA HIS A 302 -30.48 -5.93 6.83
C HIS A 302 -30.53 -4.42 6.59
N MET A 303 -31.75 -3.86 6.47
CA MET A 303 -31.94 -2.42 6.37
C MET A 303 -31.58 -1.70 7.67
N ALA A 304 -31.89 -2.27 8.84
CA ALA A 304 -31.52 -1.71 10.14
C ALA A 304 -30.00 -1.66 10.33
N THR A 305 -29.28 -2.66 9.82
CA THR A 305 -27.81 -2.69 9.83
C THR A 305 -27.22 -1.57 8.98
N LEU A 306 -27.82 -1.32 7.80
CA LEU A 306 -27.46 -0.19 6.96
C LEU A 306 -27.79 1.14 7.66
N ASP A 307 -28.95 1.27 8.29
CA ASP A 307 -29.39 2.47 9.03
C ASP A 307 -28.48 2.77 10.23
N ALA A 308 -27.90 1.75 10.87
CA ALA A 308 -26.96 1.89 11.98
C ALA A 308 -25.60 2.48 11.57
N MET A 309 -25.24 2.48 10.28
CA MET A 309 -24.00 3.11 9.81
C MET A 309 -23.98 4.60 10.18
N ILE A 310 -22.80 5.14 10.48
CA ILE A 310 -22.66 6.58 10.74
C ILE A 310 -22.82 7.34 9.42
N GLY A 311 -23.66 8.37 9.39
CA GLY A 311 -23.88 9.23 8.22
C GLY A 311 -24.57 8.53 7.05
N LEU A 312 -24.14 8.83 5.82
CA LEU A 312 -24.61 8.21 4.56
C LEU A 312 -26.13 8.29 4.31
N THR A 313 -26.81 9.32 4.84
CA THR A 313 -28.28 9.44 4.78
C THR A 313 -28.83 9.29 3.35
N GLU A 314 -28.22 9.96 2.38
CA GLU A 314 -28.64 9.90 0.96
C GLU A 314 -28.43 8.51 0.35
N ILE A 315 -27.30 7.86 0.69
CA ILE A 315 -27.00 6.50 0.22
C ILE A 315 -27.97 5.49 0.83
N LYS A 316 -28.25 5.57 2.13
CA LYS A 316 -29.21 4.71 2.81
C LYS A 316 -30.58 4.78 2.15
N GLN A 317 -31.05 6.00 1.87
CA GLN A 317 -32.31 6.22 1.18
C GLN A 317 -32.30 5.62 -0.24
N LYS A 318 -31.26 5.90 -1.04
CA LYS A 318 -31.15 5.34 -2.40
C LYS A 318 -31.10 3.80 -2.40
N VAL A 319 -30.37 3.18 -1.46
CA VAL A 319 -30.29 1.72 -1.34
C VAL A 319 -31.67 1.16 -0.97
N LYS A 320 -32.39 1.80 -0.05
CA LYS A 320 -33.75 1.42 0.33
C LYS A 320 -34.72 1.52 -0.84
N GLU A 321 -34.72 2.63 -1.57
CA GLU A 321 -35.54 2.83 -2.77
C GLU A 321 -35.24 1.77 -3.84
N HIS A 322 -33.96 1.50 -4.10
CA HIS A 322 -33.53 0.47 -5.05
C HIS A 322 -33.98 -0.93 -4.63
N ALA A 323 -33.84 -1.28 -3.36
CA ALA A 323 -34.27 -2.57 -2.82
C ALA A 323 -35.79 -2.76 -2.88
N LEU A 324 -36.57 -1.70 -2.59
CA LEU A 324 -38.03 -1.72 -2.72
C LEU A 324 -38.47 -1.89 -4.19
N TYR A 325 -37.81 -1.20 -5.11
CA TYR A 325 -38.08 -1.34 -6.54
C TYR A 325 -37.80 -2.77 -7.05
N LEU A 326 -36.67 -3.37 -6.66
CA LEU A 326 -36.34 -4.75 -6.98
C LEU A 326 -37.36 -5.75 -6.38
N LYS A 327 -37.84 -5.51 -5.16
CA LYS A 327 -38.91 -6.30 -4.53
C LYS A 327 -40.22 -6.21 -5.32
N PHE A 328 -40.56 -5.01 -5.81
CA PHE A 328 -41.72 -4.79 -6.68
C PHE A 328 -41.61 -5.55 -8.01
N LEU A 329 -40.44 -5.53 -8.66
CA LEU A 329 -40.20 -6.32 -9.88
C LEU A 329 -40.37 -7.82 -9.65
N LYS A 330 -39.81 -8.35 -8.55
CA LYS A 330 -39.97 -9.76 -8.18
C LYS A 330 -41.44 -10.13 -7.93
N MET A 331 -42.19 -9.24 -7.28
CA MET A 331 -43.62 -9.43 -7.06
C MET A 331 -44.39 -9.48 -8.38
N ARG A 332 -44.08 -8.60 -9.34
CA ARG A 332 -44.70 -8.60 -10.69
C ARG A 332 -44.41 -9.88 -11.48
N GLN A 333 -43.17 -10.37 -11.43
CA GLN A 333 -42.81 -11.63 -12.06
C GLN A 333 -43.57 -12.81 -11.43
N SER A 334 -43.67 -12.84 -10.09
CA SER A 334 -44.41 -13.89 -9.38
C SER A 334 -45.93 -13.87 -9.66
N THR A 335 -46.49 -12.72 -10.05
CA THR A 335 -47.90 -12.58 -10.44
C THR A 335 -48.15 -12.79 -11.94
N GLY A 336 -47.14 -13.22 -12.70
CA GLY A 336 -47.27 -13.66 -14.08
C GLY A 336 -47.03 -12.58 -15.15
N PHE A 337 -46.62 -11.37 -14.76
CA PHE A 337 -46.20 -10.35 -15.72
C PHE A 337 -44.83 -10.72 -16.31
N ARG A 338 -44.71 -10.65 -17.64
CA ARG A 338 -43.42 -10.76 -18.33
C ARG A 338 -42.71 -9.42 -18.25
N GLU A 339 -41.59 -9.39 -17.54
CA GLU A 339 -40.65 -8.26 -17.58
C GLU A 339 -39.63 -8.56 -18.68
N GLU A 340 -39.50 -7.66 -19.66
CA GLU A 340 -38.53 -7.79 -20.75
C GLU A 340 -37.10 -7.47 -20.28
N ASP A 341 -36.97 -6.63 -19.25
CA ASP A 341 -35.71 -6.26 -18.63
C ASP A 341 -35.52 -7.01 -17.29
N PRO A 342 -34.50 -7.87 -17.13
CA PRO A 342 -34.17 -8.47 -15.85
C PRO A 342 -33.76 -7.39 -14.83
N ALA A 343 -33.88 -7.72 -13.53
CA ALA A 343 -33.41 -6.87 -12.43
C ALA A 343 -31.97 -6.41 -12.67
N ASN A 344 -31.79 -5.13 -12.99
CA ASN A 344 -30.47 -4.57 -13.29
C ASN A 344 -29.67 -4.39 -12.00
N LEU A 345 -28.66 -5.24 -11.79
CA LEU A 345 -27.78 -5.20 -10.63
C LEU A 345 -26.41 -4.57 -10.96
N PHE A 346 -26.36 -3.71 -11.98
CA PHE A 346 -25.16 -3.01 -12.42
C PHE A 346 -25.17 -1.58 -11.89
N LEU A 347 -24.31 -1.31 -10.91
CA LEU A 347 -24.32 -0.06 -10.13
C LEU A 347 -23.00 0.70 -10.30
N VAL A 348 -23.07 2.02 -10.22
CA VAL A 348 -21.91 2.92 -10.23
C VAL A 348 -21.80 3.60 -8.87
N PHE A 349 -20.68 3.42 -8.18
CA PHE A 349 -20.40 4.06 -6.89
C PHE A 349 -19.38 5.18 -7.07
N THR A 350 -19.80 6.43 -6.98
CA THR A 350 -18.91 7.59 -7.09
C THR A 350 -18.65 8.21 -5.72
N GLY A 351 -17.43 8.70 -5.48
CA GLY A 351 -17.12 9.49 -4.28
C GLY A 351 -15.67 9.31 -3.82
N ASN A 352 -15.25 10.16 -2.89
CA ASN A 352 -13.86 10.20 -2.40
C ASN A 352 -13.46 8.93 -1.63
N PRO A 353 -12.17 8.70 -1.37
CA PRO A 353 -11.70 7.51 -0.68
C PRO A 353 -12.16 7.54 0.77
N GLY A 354 -12.50 6.37 1.32
CA GLY A 354 -12.93 6.27 2.72
C GLY A 354 -14.35 6.75 3.01
N THR A 355 -15.19 6.96 2.00
CA THR A 355 -16.64 7.28 2.17
C THR A 355 -17.53 6.04 2.42
N GLY A 356 -16.97 4.84 2.49
CA GLY A 356 -17.72 3.62 2.84
C GLY A 356 -18.26 2.80 1.66
N LYS A 357 -17.85 3.08 0.41
CA LYS A 357 -18.28 2.36 -0.82
C LYS A 357 -18.23 0.83 -0.68
N THR A 358 -17.07 0.28 -0.32
CA THR A 358 -16.87 -1.18 -0.18
C THR A 358 -17.72 -1.76 0.97
N THR A 359 -17.90 -1.00 2.05
CA THR A 359 -18.74 -1.42 3.19
C THR A 359 -20.20 -1.52 2.79
N VAL A 360 -20.72 -0.52 2.06
CA VAL A 360 -22.10 -0.55 1.54
C VAL A 360 -22.27 -1.65 0.50
N ALA A 361 -21.27 -1.91 -0.36
CA ALA A 361 -21.32 -3.04 -1.30
C ALA A 361 -21.48 -4.39 -0.57
N LYS A 362 -20.76 -4.60 0.56
CA LYS A 362 -20.91 -5.81 1.39
C LYS A 362 -22.34 -5.96 1.93
N MET A 363 -22.93 -4.88 2.43
CA MET A 363 -24.32 -4.90 2.92
C MET A 363 -25.33 -5.15 1.81
N MET A 364 -25.12 -4.57 0.62
CA MET A 364 -25.97 -4.81 -0.54
C MET A 364 -25.87 -6.26 -1.03
N GLY A 365 -24.70 -6.90 -0.92
CA GLY A 365 -24.53 -8.32 -1.24
C GLY A 365 -25.39 -9.22 -0.35
N ALA A 366 -25.36 -8.98 0.97
CA ALA A 366 -26.20 -9.67 1.94
C ALA A 366 -27.71 -9.44 1.66
N LEU A 367 -28.08 -8.18 1.41
CA LEU A 367 -29.45 -7.80 1.07
C LEU A 367 -29.96 -8.50 -0.22
N TYR A 368 -29.17 -8.48 -1.29
CA TYR A 368 -29.53 -9.10 -2.56
C TYR A 368 -29.61 -10.62 -2.47
N LYS A 369 -28.76 -11.25 -1.66
CA LYS A 369 -28.89 -12.68 -1.34
C LYS A 369 -30.23 -12.96 -0.67
N LYS A 370 -30.59 -12.16 0.35
CA LYS A 370 -31.86 -12.34 1.06
C LYS A 370 -33.09 -12.12 0.16
N MET A 371 -32.98 -11.21 -0.80
CA MET A 371 -34.01 -10.98 -1.81
C MET A 371 -34.08 -12.11 -2.84
N GLY A 372 -33.20 -13.11 -2.78
CA GLY A 372 -33.11 -14.21 -3.74
C GLY A 372 -32.65 -13.78 -5.13
N LEU A 373 -31.93 -12.65 -5.22
CA LEU A 373 -31.33 -12.15 -6.46
C LEU A 373 -29.91 -12.70 -6.67
N LEU A 374 -29.25 -13.06 -5.58
CA LEU A 374 -27.90 -13.64 -5.53
C LEU A 374 -27.93 -14.94 -4.72
N SER A 375 -27.17 -15.96 -5.14
CA SER A 375 -27.12 -17.24 -4.41
C SER A 375 -26.20 -17.24 -3.18
N LYS A 376 -25.12 -16.44 -3.17
CA LYS A 376 -24.11 -16.38 -2.10
C LYS A 376 -24.04 -15.03 -1.38
N GLY A 377 -24.17 -13.91 -2.09
CA GLY A 377 -24.12 -12.55 -1.53
C GLY A 377 -22.73 -12.03 -1.13
N HIS A 378 -21.66 -12.78 -1.41
CA HIS A 378 -20.29 -12.34 -1.14
C HIS A 378 -19.87 -11.19 -2.06
N VAL A 379 -18.85 -10.43 -1.68
CA VAL A 379 -18.28 -9.37 -2.52
C VAL A 379 -16.84 -9.71 -2.87
N LEU A 380 -16.56 -9.87 -4.16
CA LEU A 380 -15.21 -9.99 -4.69
C LEU A 380 -14.73 -8.60 -5.11
N SER A 381 -13.77 -8.04 -4.38
CA SER A 381 -13.15 -6.75 -4.73
C SER A 381 -11.93 -6.99 -5.62
N VAL A 382 -11.87 -6.30 -6.75
CA VAL A 382 -10.75 -6.37 -7.71
C VAL A 382 -10.34 -4.97 -8.15
N ASP A 383 -9.09 -4.83 -8.58
CA ASP A 383 -8.57 -3.63 -9.22
C ASP A 383 -8.06 -3.90 -10.65
N ARG A 384 -7.37 -2.92 -11.26
CA ARG A 384 -6.78 -3.09 -12.60
C ARG A 384 -5.75 -4.23 -12.66
N ALA A 385 -4.91 -4.38 -11.63
CA ALA A 385 -3.86 -5.40 -11.61
C ALA A 385 -4.46 -6.81 -11.57
N ASP A 386 -5.62 -6.98 -10.93
CA ASP A 386 -6.35 -8.24 -10.90
C ASP A 386 -6.98 -8.61 -12.24
N LEU A 387 -7.36 -7.62 -13.06
CA LEU A 387 -8.08 -7.83 -14.32
C LEU A 387 -7.17 -7.90 -15.55
N VAL A 388 -6.03 -7.20 -15.52
CA VAL A 388 -5.11 -7.09 -16.67
C VAL A 388 -4.00 -8.15 -16.58
N GLY A 389 -3.77 -8.88 -17.69
CA GLY A 389 -2.66 -9.83 -17.80
C GLY A 389 -1.31 -9.15 -18.05
N GLU A 390 -0.21 -9.76 -17.62
CA GLU A 390 1.14 -9.26 -17.88
C GLU A 390 1.58 -9.50 -19.34
N TYR A 391 1.01 -10.53 -19.97
CA TYR A 391 1.31 -10.96 -21.34
C TYR A 391 0.05 -11.00 -22.22
N ILE A 392 0.24 -10.83 -23.53
CA ILE A 392 -0.84 -10.88 -24.53
C ILE A 392 -1.58 -12.23 -24.44
N GLY A 393 -2.92 -12.18 -24.38
CA GLY A 393 -3.79 -13.36 -24.32
C GLY A 393 -4.09 -13.88 -22.91
N GLN A 394 -3.48 -13.33 -21.85
CA GLN A 394 -3.76 -13.73 -20.46
C GLN A 394 -4.91 -12.95 -19.81
N THR A 395 -5.24 -11.77 -20.34
CA THR A 395 -6.34 -10.93 -19.84
C THR A 395 -7.68 -11.66 -19.89
N ALA A 396 -8.03 -12.25 -21.03
CA ALA A 396 -9.33 -12.93 -21.19
C ALA A 396 -9.56 -14.10 -20.22
N PRO A 397 -8.62 -15.05 -20.01
CA PRO A 397 -8.72 -16.06 -18.96
C PRO A 397 -8.87 -15.47 -17.56
N LYS A 398 -8.09 -14.44 -17.22
CA LYS A 398 -8.08 -13.80 -15.90
C LYS A 398 -9.42 -13.13 -15.57
N VAL A 399 -9.97 -12.38 -16.52
CA VAL A 399 -11.30 -11.78 -16.40
C VAL A 399 -12.36 -12.87 -16.20
N LYS A 400 -12.35 -13.94 -17.00
CA LYS A 400 -13.30 -15.04 -16.83
C LYS A 400 -13.22 -15.70 -15.45
N GLU A 401 -12.00 -15.94 -14.94
CA GLU A 401 -11.80 -16.48 -13.61
C GLU A 401 -12.39 -15.56 -12.52
N VAL A 402 -12.20 -14.24 -12.65
CA VAL A 402 -12.78 -13.24 -11.75
C VAL A 402 -14.31 -13.28 -11.78
N PHE A 403 -14.91 -13.38 -12.97
CA PHE A 403 -16.37 -13.52 -13.12
C PHE A 403 -16.89 -14.81 -12.47
N GLU A 404 -16.22 -15.94 -12.66
CA GLU A 404 -16.62 -17.19 -12.03
C GLU A 404 -16.49 -17.14 -10.50
N LYS A 405 -15.45 -16.49 -9.97
CA LYS A 405 -15.30 -16.25 -8.52
C LYS A 405 -16.37 -15.30 -7.97
N ALA A 406 -16.80 -14.30 -8.74
CA ALA A 406 -17.83 -13.35 -8.33
C ALA A 406 -19.26 -13.89 -8.45
N ARG A 407 -19.46 -14.99 -9.20
CA ARG A 407 -20.77 -15.57 -9.47
C ARG A 407 -21.52 -15.93 -8.19
N GLY A 408 -22.81 -15.56 -8.13
CA GLY A 408 -23.63 -15.67 -6.93
C GLY A 408 -23.42 -14.53 -5.93
N GLY A 409 -22.54 -13.57 -6.20
CA GLY A 409 -22.20 -12.44 -5.35
C GLY A 409 -22.12 -11.13 -6.13
N ILE A 410 -21.32 -10.20 -5.61
CA ILE A 410 -21.03 -8.90 -6.22
C ILE A 410 -19.58 -8.88 -6.71
N LEU A 411 -19.39 -8.58 -7.99
CA LEU A 411 -18.10 -8.16 -8.54
C LEU A 411 -17.94 -6.66 -8.28
N PHE A 412 -17.03 -6.28 -7.37
CA PHE A 412 -16.73 -4.89 -7.04
C PHE A 412 -15.39 -4.49 -7.67
N ILE A 413 -15.43 -3.62 -8.68
CA ILE A 413 -14.24 -3.12 -9.37
C ILE A 413 -13.91 -1.75 -8.79
N ASP A 414 -12.88 -1.66 -7.95
CA ASP A 414 -12.42 -0.40 -7.38
C ASP A 414 -11.52 0.34 -8.40
N GLU A 415 -11.57 1.67 -8.34
CA GLU A 415 -10.88 2.57 -9.27
C GLU A 415 -11.07 2.16 -10.75
N ALA A 416 -12.30 1.82 -11.14
CA ALA A 416 -12.60 1.25 -12.46
C ALA A 416 -12.18 2.15 -13.63
N TYR A 417 -12.13 3.47 -13.42
CA TYR A 417 -11.60 4.44 -14.39
C TYR A 417 -10.16 4.15 -14.80
N ALA A 418 -9.37 3.46 -13.97
CA ALA A 418 -8.01 3.05 -14.30
C ALA A 418 -7.96 2.10 -15.51
N LEU A 419 -9.05 1.43 -15.87
CA LEU A 419 -9.15 0.57 -17.06
C LEU A 419 -9.13 1.37 -18.37
N VAL A 420 -9.55 2.65 -18.33
CA VAL A 420 -9.60 3.56 -19.47
C VAL A 420 -8.33 4.40 -19.49
N ARG A 421 -7.33 3.96 -20.26
CA ARG A 421 -6.15 4.77 -20.61
C ARG A 421 -6.34 5.46 -21.97
N SER A 422 -5.63 6.56 -22.16
CA SER A 422 -5.57 7.32 -23.43
C SER A 422 -5.09 6.43 -24.58
N ALA A 423 -5.57 6.74 -25.79
CA ALA A 423 -5.42 5.93 -27.01
C ALA A 423 -3.98 5.76 -27.55
N ASP A 424 -2.96 6.32 -26.89
CA ASP A 424 -1.55 6.28 -27.33
C ASP A 424 -0.72 5.14 -26.71
N ASP A 425 -1.27 4.39 -25.76
CA ASP A 425 -0.66 3.15 -25.27
C ASP A 425 -1.17 2.01 -26.18
N ASN A 426 -0.36 1.55 -27.13
CA ASN A 426 -0.63 0.42 -28.06
C ASN A 426 -0.85 -0.95 -27.36
N LYS A 427 -1.21 -0.94 -26.07
CA LYS A 427 -1.51 -2.11 -25.23
C LYS A 427 -3.01 -2.14 -24.94
N ASP A 428 -3.74 -2.85 -25.79
CA ASP A 428 -5.22 -3.01 -25.78
C ASP A 428 -5.83 -3.65 -24.51
N PHE A 429 -5.03 -4.06 -23.53
CA PHE A 429 -5.51 -4.91 -22.43
C PHE A 429 -6.62 -4.28 -21.57
N GLY A 430 -6.64 -2.96 -21.39
CA GLY A 430 -7.70 -2.29 -20.63
C GLY A 430 -9.04 -2.24 -21.37
N ARG A 431 -8.99 -2.05 -22.70
CA ARG A 431 -10.18 -2.10 -23.57
C ARG A 431 -10.72 -3.52 -23.68
N GLU A 432 -9.82 -4.50 -23.79
CA GLU A 432 -10.17 -5.92 -23.78
C GLU A 432 -10.96 -6.31 -22.52
N VAL A 433 -10.54 -5.83 -21.33
CA VAL A 433 -11.31 -6.02 -20.07
C VAL A 433 -12.70 -5.40 -20.17
N ILE A 434 -12.84 -4.18 -20.70
CA ILE A 434 -14.15 -3.51 -20.84
C ILE A 434 -15.06 -4.27 -21.80
N GLU A 435 -14.53 -4.74 -22.93
CA GLU A 435 -15.30 -5.52 -23.91
C GLU A 435 -15.78 -6.84 -23.32
N LEU A 436 -14.91 -7.53 -22.59
CA LEU A 436 -15.27 -8.76 -21.88
C LEU A 436 -16.29 -8.50 -20.77
N LEU A 437 -16.14 -7.42 -20.00
CA LEU A 437 -17.10 -7.00 -18.99
C LEU A 437 -18.49 -6.77 -19.60
N VAL A 438 -18.56 -6.00 -20.69
CA VAL A 438 -19.82 -5.74 -21.42
C VAL A 438 -20.42 -7.04 -21.98
N LYS A 439 -19.58 -7.94 -22.50
CA LYS A 439 -20.00 -9.24 -23.04
C LYS A 439 -20.63 -10.12 -21.95
N GLU A 440 -19.96 -10.28 -20.81
CA GLU A 440 -20.47 -11.07 -19.68
C GLU A 440 -21.72 -10.44 -19.07
N MET A 441 -21.80 -9.11 -19.00
CA MET A 441 -23.03 -8.41 -18.56
C MET A 441 -24.22 -8.58 -19.52
N SER A 442 -23.97 -8.94 -20.79
CA SER A 442 -25.03 -9.10 -21.80
C SER A 442 -25.47 -10.55 -21.97
N ASN A 443 -24.49 -11.47 -21.98
CA ASN A 443 -24.69 -12.87 -22.37
C ASN A 443 -24.43 -13.85 -21.22
N GLY A 444 -24.08 -13.35 -20.03
CA GLY A 444 -23.81 -14.16 -18.85
C GLY A 444 -25.08 -14.83 -18.30
N GLN A 445 -24.89 -15.86 -17.48
CA GLN A 445 -25.96 -16.74 -16.97
C GLN A 445 -26.83 -16.11 -15.85
N GLY A 446 -26.82 -14.78 -15.68
CA GLY A 446 -27.46 -14.10 -14.55
C GLY A 446 -26.82 -14.45 -13.19
N ASN A 447 -27.49 -14.13 -12.07
CA ASN A 447 -27.02 -14.43 -10.69
C ASN A 447 -25.69 -13.76 -10.29
N MET A 448 -25.53 -12.48 -10.61
CA MET A 448 -24.37 -11.68 -10.19
C MET A 448 -24.72 -10.19 -10.23
N ALA A 449 -24.18 -9.41 -9.30
CA ALA A 449 -24.20 -7.95 -9.34
C ALA A 449 -22.82 -7.41 -9.73
N VAL A 450 -22.75 -6.29 -10.44
CA VAL A 450 -21.48 -5.64 -10.77
C VAL A 450 -21.53 -4.21 -10.24
N ILE A 451 -20.55 -3.84 -9.43
CA ILE A 451 -20.39 -2.48 -8.91
C ILE A 451 -19.05 -1.95 -9.39
N VAL A 452 -19.07 -0.83 -10.11
CA VAL A 452 -17.86 -0.10 -10.49
C VAL A 452 -17.72 1.13 -9.61
N ALA A 453 -16.54 1.33 -9.01
CA ALA A 453 -16.31 2.41 -8.06
C ALA A 453 -15.16 3.33 -8.49
N GLY A 454 -15.24 4.61 -8.11
CA GLY A 454 -14.16 5.57 -8.35
C GLY A 454 -14.54 7.02 -8.07
N TYR A 455 -13.68 7.93 -8.50
CA TYR A 455 -13.90 9.36 -8.34
C TYR A 455 -14.98 9.88 -9.32
N PRO A 456 -15.81 10.87 -8.94
CA PRO A 456 -16.97 11.27 -9.73
C PRO A 456 -16.65 11.69 -11.18
N LYS A 457 -15.57 12.46 -11.41
CA LYS A 457 -15.22 12.97 -12.75
C LYS A 457 -14.66 11.87 -13.63
N GLU A 458 -13.80 11.05 -13.07
CA GLU A 458 -13.08 9.96 -13.72
C GLU A 458 -14.03 8.81 -14.06
N MET A 459 -15.00 8.52 -13.19
CA MET A 459 -16.06 7.54 -13.47
C MET A 459 -16.98 7.98 -14.60
N LYS A 460 -17.20 9.30 -14.79
CA LYS A 460 -17.94 9.80 -15.94
C LYS A 460 -17.21 9.46 -17.24
N VAL A 461 -15.90 9.68 -17.29
CA VAL A 461 -15.05 9.31 -18.43
C VAL A 461 -15.08 7.80 -18.67
N PHE A 462 -15.02 6.99 -17.61
CA PHE A 462 -15.12 5.53 -17.70
C PHE A 462 -16.44 5.06 -18.33
N ILE A 463 -17.57 5.58 -17.85
CA ILE A 463 -18.88 5.18 -18.38
C ILE A 463 -19.07 5.65 -19.84
N ASP A 464 -18.60 6.85 -20.17
CA ASP A 464 -18.70 7.40 -21.53
C ASP A 464 -17.69 6.77 -22.51
N SER A 465 -16.73 5.96 -22.03
CA SER A 465 -15.70 5.35 -22.89
C SER A 465 -16.22 4.23 -23.77
N ASN A 466 -17.34 3.59 -23.41
CA ASN A 466 -17.95 2.52 -24.19
C ASN A 466 -19.49 2.61 -24.10
N PRO A 467 -20.22 2.75 -25.22
CA PRO A 467 -21.69 2.80 -25.23
C PRO A 467 -22.36 1.61 -24.53
N GLY A 468 -21.71 0.44 -24.55
CA GLY A 468 -22.15 -0.76 -23.85
C GLY A 468 -22.21 -0.58 -22.33
N LEU A 469 -21.20 0.06 -21.72
CA LEU A 469 -21.17 0.39 -20.30
C LEU A 469 -22.31 1.35 -19.95
N LYS A 470 -22.44 2.45 -20.70
CA LYS A 470 -23.49 3.47 -20.51
C LYS A 470 -24.91 2.91 -20.59
N SER A 471 -25.13 1.94 -21.48
CA SER A 471 -26.43 1.28 -21.63
C SER A 471 -26.80 0.38 -20.43
N ARG A 472 -25.81 -0.23 -19.77
CA ARG A 472 -26.03 -1.24 -18.72
C ARG A 472 -25.97 -0.64 -17.31
N PHE A 473 -25.08 0.31 -17.06
CA PHE A 473 -24.96 1.00 -15.77
C PHE A 473 -25.95 2.17 -15.67
N LYS A 474 -27.16 1.87 -15.18
CA LYS A 474 -28.26 2.85 -15.05
C LYS A 474 -28.39 3.46 -13.64
N HIS A 475 -27.82 2.81 -12.62
CA HIS A 475 -28.01 3.21 -11.21
C HIS A 475 -26.72 3.81 -10.62
N TYR A 476 -26.79 5.08 -10.19
CA TYR A 476 -25.66 5.86 -9.68
C TYR A 476 -25.84 6.21 -8.20
N PHE A 477 -24.86 5.80 -7.39
CA PHE A 477 -24.77 6.06 -5.96
C PHE A 477 -23.59 6.98 -5.71
N GLU A 478 -23.89 8.23 -5.34
CA GLU A 478 -22.89 9.24 -5.02
C GLU A 478 -22.70 9.31 -3.51
N PHE A 479 -21.47 9.01 -3.08
CA PHE A 479 -21.07 8.96 -1.69
C PHE A 479 -20.42 10.30 -1.31
N PRO A 480 -21.14 11.17 -0.57
CA PRO A 480 -20.59 12.44 -0.12
C PRO A 480 -19.49 12.24 0.93
N ASP A 481 -18.65 13.26 1.10
CA ASP A 481 -17.71 13.31 2.23
C ASP A 481 -18.48 13.34 3.56
N TYR A 482 -17.98 12.62 4.56
CA TYR A 482 -18.55 12.64 5.91
C TYR A 482 -18.39 14.03 6.54
N LEU A 483 -19.45 14.50 7.20
CA LEU A 483 -19.42 15.74 7.96
C LEU A 483 -18.48 15.63 9.17
N PRO A 484 -17.92 16.74 9.69
CA PRO A 484 -17.03 16.70 10.86
C PRO A 484 -17.62 15.94 12.06
N GLN A 485 -18.92 16.11 12.31
CA GLN A 485 -19.61 15.42 13.40
C GLN A 485 -19.70 13.90 13.17
N GLU A 486 -19.83 13.47 11.92
CA GLU A 486 -19.85 12.07 11.52
C GLU A 486 -18.44 11.47 11.63
N LEU A 487 -17.41 12.19 11.17
CA LEU A 487 -16.01 11.80 11.34
C LEU A 487 -15.63 11.60 12.81
N ILE A 488 -16.12 12.44 13.72
CA ILE A 488 -15.91 12.29 15.16
C ILE A 488 -16.64 11.09 15.75
N ARG A 489 -17.83 10.76 15.25
CA ARG A 489 -18.50 9.50 15.60
C ARG A 489 -17.68 8.30 15.12
N ILE A 490 -17.06 8.39 13.95
CA ILE A 490 -16.14 7.36 13.44
C ILE A 490 -14.90 7.25 14.34
N VAL A 491 -14.32 8.36 14.81
CA VAL A 491 -13.21 8.34 15.81
C VAL A 491 -13.61 7.53 17.04
N ARG A 492 -14.79 7.82 17.63
CA ARG A 492 -15.27 7.10 18.82
C ARG A 492 -15.47 5.61 18.56
N TYR A 493 -16.02 5.27 17.39
CA TYR A 493 -16.17 3.88 16.95
C TYR A 493 -14.81 3.18 16.83
N THR A 494 -13.85 3.77 16.12
CA THR A 494 -12.50 3.22 15.94
C THR A 494 -11.75 3.09 17.27
N CYS A 495 -11.91 4.05 18.19
CA CYS A 495 -11.34 3.94 19.53
C CYS A 495 -11.93 2.76 20.31
N ARG A 496 -13.24 2.54 20.24
CA ARG A 496 -13.89 1.40 20.92
C ARG A 496 -13.40 0.06 20.40
N GLU A 497 -13.31 -0.09 19.07
CA GLU A 497 -12.79 -1.32 18.43
C GLU A 497 -11.34 -1.60 18.82
N LYS A 498 -10.53 -0.55 19.00
CA LYS A 498 -9.11 -0.67 19.35
C LYS A 498 -8.85 -0.66 20.86
N GLU A 499 -9.90 -0.74 21.68
CA GLU A 499 -9.82 -0.71 23.14
C GLU A 499 -9.11 0.57 23.68
N LEU A 500 -9.36 1.71 23.04
CA LEU A 500 -8.80 3.02 23.40
C LEU A 500 -9.85 3.92 24.07
N LEU A 501 -9.40 4.73 25.03
CA LEU A 501 -10.19 5.77 25.69
C LEU A 501 -9.62 7.13 25.36
N LEU A 502 -10.49 8.10 25.06
CA LEU A 502 -10.11 9.50 24.86
C LEU A 502 -10.44 10.31 26.10
N THR A 503 -9.48 11.09 26.60
CA THR A 503 -9.79 12.17 27.55
C THR A 503 -10.57 13.29 26.85
N ASP A 504 -11.31 14.10 27.62
CA ASP A 504 -12.06 15.24 27.10
C ASP A 504 -11.18 16.21 26.30
N GLY A 505 -9.97 16.49 26.79
CA GLY A 505 -8.99 17.34 26.10
C GLY A 505 -8.52 16.74 24.76
N ALA A 506 -8.29 15.43 24.73
CA ALA A 506 -7.95 14.73 23.49
C ALA A 506 -9.09 14.79 22.48
N GLN A 507 -10.32 14.54 22.92
CA GLN A 507 -11.49 14.56 22.06
C GLN A 507 -11.70 15.95 21.46
N LYS A 508 -11.67 17.01 22.29
CA LYS A 508 -11.81 18.40 21.82
C LYS A 508 -10.74 18.75 20.78
N LYS A 509 -9.50 18.31 21.01
CA LYS A 509 -8.43 18.58 20.06
C LYS A 509 -8.70 17.89 18.73
N LEU A 510 -9.07 16.61 18.74
CA LEU A 510 -9.42 15.88 17.51
C LEU A 510 -10.59 16.51 16.75
N GLU A 511 -11.58 17.06 17.45
CA GLU A 511 -12.69 17.84 16.86
C GLU A 511 -12.17 19.07 16.10
N GLU A 512 -11.20 19.81 16.66
CA GLU A 512 -10.53 20.92 15.97
C GLU A 512 -9.79 20.44 14.71
N ILE A 513 -8.94 19.40 14.83
CA ILE A 513 -8.16 18.82 13.72
C ILE A 513 -9.07 18.42 12.55
N ILE A 514 -10.13 17.68 12.87
CA ILE A 514 -11.08 17.17 11.87
C ILE A 514 -11.85 18.31 11.21
N THR A 515 -12.27 19.31 11.99
CA THR A 515 -12.99 20.48 11.46
C THR A 515 -12.10 21.31 10.52
N GLU A 516 -10.83 21.51 10.87
CA GLU A 516 -9.86 22.21 10.04
C GLU A 516 -9.54 21.44 8.76
N ALA A 517 -9.28 20.13 8.86
CA ALA A 517 -9.04 19.27 7.70
C ALA A 517 -10.25 19.24 6.75
N TYR A 518 -11.48 19.23 7.29
CA TYR A 518 -12.70 19.27 6.48
C TYR A 518 -12.88 20.62 5.77
N ARG A 519 -12.53 21.74 6.41
CA ARG A 519 -12.59 23.08 5.78
C ARG A 519 -11.61 23.23 4.63
N ASN A 520 -10.40 22.67 4.78
CA ASN A 520 -9.33 22.75 3.80
C ASN A 520 -9.30 21.55 2.83
N ARG A 521 -10.37 20.76 2.78
CA ARG A 521 -10.40 19.51 2.01
C ARG A 521 -10.38 19.77 0.51
N ASN A 522 -9.77 18.84 -0.23
CA ASN A 522 -9.76 18.81 -1.68
C ASN A 522 -10.58 17.61 -2.20
N LEU A 523 -10.57 17.41 -3.52
CA LEU A 523 -11.27 16.31 -4.20
C LEU A 523 -10.71 14.90 -3.89
N SER A 524 -9.69 14.77 -3.05
CA SER A 524 -9.09 13.49 -2.65
C SER A 524 -9.10 13.28 -1.12
N PHE A 525 -10.02 13.93 -0.42
CA PHE A 525 -10.12 13.84 1.03
C PHE A 525 -10.40 12.41 1.51
N GLY A 526 -9.59 11.93 2.46
CA GLY A 526 -9.55 10.52 2.86
C GLY A 526 -10.66 10.04 3.80
N ASN A 527 -11.55 10.92 4.29
CA ASN A 527 -12.73 10.55 5.08
C ASN A 527 -12.43 9.56 6.23
N ALA A 528 -13.07 8.38 6.28
CA ALA A 528 -12.82 7.39 7.33
C ALA A 528 -11.37 6.87 7.34
N ARG A 529 -10.67 6.86 6.19
CA ARG A 529 -9.23 6.54 6.14
C ARG A 529 -8.41 7.60 6.88
N PHE A 530 -8.76 8.88 6.72
CA PHE A 530 -8.13 9.98 7.45
C PHE A 530 -8.35 9.86 8.96
N VAL A 531 -9.57 9.53 9.38
CA VAL A 531 -9.89 9.31 10.81
C VAL A 531 -9.10 8.12 11.39
N ASN A 532 -9.05 7.01 10.67
CA ASN A 532 -8.32 5.82 11.12
C ASN A 532 -6.82 6.08 11.26
N ASP A 533 -6.22 6.81 10.31
CA ASP A 533 -4.82 7.26 10.38
C ASP A 533 -4.57 8.16 11.60
N LEU A 534 -5.47 9.11 11.85
CA LEU A 534 -5.39 10.01 12.99
C LEU A 534 -5.47 9.26 14.34
N VAL A 535 -6.35 8.27 14.47
CA VAL A 535 -6.43 7.41 15.67
C VAL A 535 -5.18 6.54 15.82
N GLU A 536 -4.64 5.98 14.73
CA GLU A 536 -3.39 5.21 14.77
C GLU A 536 -2.20 6.07 15.22
N LYS A 537 -2.04 7.27 14.67
CA LYS A 537 -1.00 8.20 15.10
C LYS A 537 -1.15 8.59 16.58
N ALA A 538 -2.38 8.82 17.04
CA ALA A 538 -2.65 9.06 18.46
C ALA A 538 -2.23 7.87 19.35
N LYS A 539 -2.51 6.63 18.90
CA LYS A 539 -2.10 5.39 19.58
C LYS A 539 -0.58 5.22 19.61
N ILE A 540 0.12 5.54 18.53
CA ILE A 540 1.58 5.55 18.48
C ILE A 540 2.14 6.54 19.49
N ASN A 541 1.60 7.76 19.54
CA ASN A 541 2.03 8.79 20.49
C ASN A 541 1.75 8.39 21.96
N LEU A 542 0.61 7.73 22.22
CA LEU A 542 0.33 7.08 23.50
C LEU A 542 1.43 6.07 23.86
N GLY A 543 1.78 5.16 22.95
CA GLY A 543 2.85 4.18 23.15
C GLY A 543 4.19 4.85 23.48
N LEU A 544 4.59 5.84 22.69
CA LEU A 544 5.82 6.61 22.91
C LEU A 544 5.81 7.33 24.27
N ARG A 545 4.68 7.94 24.65
CA ARG A 545 4.52 8.59 25.95
C ARG A 545 4.69 7.60 27.09
N ILE A 546 4.10 6.40 26.99
CA ILE A 546 4.23 5.36 28.02
C ILE A 546 5.67 4.86 28.12
N MET A 547 6.32 4.62 26.99
CA MET A 547 7.70 4.10 26.95
C MET A 547 8.76 5.11 27.42
N ARG A 548 8.50 6.43 27.25
CA ARG A 548 9.40 7.50 27.72
C ARG A 548 9.26 7.83 29.21
N ARG A 549 8.39 7.14 29.95
CA ARG A 549 8.23 7.37 31.39
C ARG A 549 9.49 6.91 32.14
N THR A 550 9.95 7.74 33.08
CA THR A 550 11.10 7.45 33.96
C THR A 550 10.74 6.53 35.13
N SER A 551 9.46 6.25 35.35
CA SER A 551 8.98 5.43 36.47
C SER A 551 9.28 3.95 36.24
N GLN A 552 9.83 3.28 37.25
CA GLN A 552 10.09 1.83 37.24
C GLN A 552 8.82 0.98 37.44
N ARG A 553 7.66 1.60 37.69
CA ARG A 553 6.38 0.89 37.86
C ARG A 553 5.81 0.47 36.50
N LYS A 554 5.34 -0.78 36.41
CA LYS A 554 4.59 -1.26 35.24
C LYS A 554 3.32 -0.41 35.04
N PRO A 555 3.03 0.05 33.81
CA PRO A 555 1.84 0.84 33.52
C PRO A 555 0.56 0.00 33.73
N SER A 556 -0.51 0.65 34.20
CA SER A 556 -1.81 0.00 34.38
C SER A 556 -2.55 -0.19 33.04
N CYS A 557 -3.55 -1.06 33.02
CA CYS A 557 -4.39 -1.26 31.82
C CYS A 557 -5.03 0.05 31.35
N SER A 558 -5.58 0.85 32.28
CA SER A 558 -6.16 2.16 31.96
C SER A 558 -5.14 3.12 31.35
N GLU A 559 -3.88 3.12 31.81
CA GLU A 559 -2.83 3.96 31.25
C GLU A 559 -2.42 3.54 29.83
N LEU A 560 -2.47 2.25 29.52
CA LEU A 560 -2.17 1.70 28.20
C LEU A 560 -3.28 1.93 27.17
N MET A 561 -4.48 2.29 27.62
CA MET A 561 -5.65 2.52 26.78
C MET A 561 -5.98 4.02 26.61
N THR A 562 -5.53 4.88 27.52
CA THR A 562 -6.01 6.28 27.58
C THR A 562 -5.15 7.25 26.77
N ILE A 563 -5.70 7.72 25.65
CA ILE A 563 -5.16 8.82 24.83
C ILE A 563 -5.48 10.15 25.50
N THR A 564 -4.44 10.96 25.73
CA THR A 564 -4.54 12.29 26.32
C THR A 564 -4.31 13.37 25.28
N GLU A 565 -4.62 14.62 25.61
CA GLU A 565 -4.40 15.77 24.75
C GLU A 565 -2.97 15.84 24.19
N ARG A 566 -1.95 15.46 24.98
CA ARG A 566 -0.55 15.45 24.56
C ARG A 566 -0.26 14.49 23.41
N ASP A 567 -1.03 13.42 23.29
CA ASP A 567 -0.84 12.43 22.22
C ASP A 567 -1.43 12.92 20.89
N VAL A 568 -2.35 13.89 20.96
CA VAL A 568 -3.06 14.41 19.78
C VAL A 568 -2.59 15.81 19.36
N HIS A 569 -1.90 16.53 20.24
CA HIS A 569 -1.50 17.93 20.03
C HIS A 569 -0.63 18.16 18.77
N HIS A 570 0.15 17.16 18.36
CA HIS A 570 1.03 17.23 17.18
C HIS A 570 0.49 16.49 15.95
N LEU A 571 -0.75 15.97 16.00
CA LEU A 571 -1.36 15.29 14.84
C LEU A 571 -1.71 16.26 13.72
N ASN A 572 -1.79 17.57 14.04
CA ASN A 572 -2.00 18.66 13.09
C ASN A 572 -0.86 18.88 12.09
N ALA A 573 0.19 18.07 12.13
CA ALA A 573 1.02 17.91 10.94
C ALA A 573 0.25 17.08 9.89
N ILE A 574 -0.72 17.71 9.19
CA ILE A 574 -0.53 17.78 7.73
C ILE A 574 0.89 18.31 7.67
N ASN A 575 1.91 17.46 7.43
CA ASN A 575 3.27 17.95 7.34
C ASN A 575 3.17 19.16 6.39
N PRO A 576 3.33 20.43 6.85
CA PRO A 576 3.91 21.37 5.91
C PRO A 576 5.18 20.63 5.55
N ALA A 577 5.34 20.28 4.26
CA ALA A 577 6.55 19.60 3.82
C ALA A 577 7.68 20.33 4.53
N ILE A 578 8.36 19.65 5.47
CA ILE A 578 9.48 20.26 6.16
C ILE A 578 10.48 20.36 5.02
N LEU A 579 10.46 21.49 4.33
CA LEU A 579 11.42 21.77 3.27
C LEU A 579 12.75 21.68 4.01
N PRO A 580 13.61 20.72 3.65
CA PRO A 580 14.86 20.53 4.35
C PRO A 580 15.58 21.89 4.37
N ASP A 581 16.07 22.30 5.53
CA ASP A 581 16.95 23.47 5.62
C ASP A 581 18.30 23.05 5.05
N ILE A 582 18.39 23.07 3.71
CA ILE A 582 19.59 22.66 2.99
C ILE A 582 20.61 23.80 3.15
N PRO A 583 21.78 23.57 3.75
CA PRO A 583 22.81 24.60 3.87
C PRO A 583 23.33 25.01 2.49
N ILE A 584 23.91 26.20 2.40
CA ILE A 584 24.51 26.69 1.14
C ILE A 584 25.78 25.89 0.85
N ASP A 585 25.82 25.27 -0.33
CA ASP A 585 27.02 24.65 -0.88
C ASP A 585 27.88 25.73 -1.56
N HIS A 586 28.87 26.22 -0.82
CA HIS A 586 29.76 27.28 -1.28
C HIS A 586 30.63 26.85 -2.48
N GLU A 587 31.01 25.57 -2.57
CA GLU A 587 31.87 25.08 -3.64
C GLU A 587 31.09 24.94 -4.94
N LEU A 588 29.90 24.33 -4.89
CA LEU A 588 29.02 24.23 -6.04
C LEU A 588 28.57 25.61 -6.53
N LEU A 589 28.31 26.54 -5.61
CA LEU A 589 27.95 27.91 -5.94
C LEU A 589 29.10 28.62 -6.68
N ALA A 590 30.33 28.51 -6.17
CA ALA A 590 31.49 29.12 -6.82
C ALA A 590 31.68 28.61 -8.26
N ARG A 591 31.59 27.29 -8.46
CA ARG A 591 31.71 26.67 -9.80
C ARG A 591 30.59 27.12 -10.75
N ALA A 592 29.34 27.19 -10.28
CA ALA A 592 28.20 27.63 -11.10
C ALA A 592 28.29 29.12 -11.45
N MET A 593 28.82 29.95 -10.55
CA MET A 593 29.10 31.36 -10.80
C MET A 593 30.25 31.56 -11.81
N GLU A 594 31.30 30.75 -11.72
CA GLU A 594 32.39 30.74 -12.71
C GLU A 594 31.90 30.32 -14.10
N GLU A 595 31.05 29.30 -14.17
CA GLU A 595 30.39 28.88 -15.42
C GLU A 595 29.56 30.02 -16.02
N LEU A 596 28.79 30.76 -15.20
CA LEU A 596 28.04 31.95 -15.62
C LEU A 596 28.96 33.05 -16.13
N ASP A 597 30.04 33.35 -15.41
CA ASP A 597 30.98 34.41 -15.77
C ASP A 597 31.75 34.10 -17.06
N SER A 598 32.00 32.82 -17.34
CA SER A 598 32.66 32.32 -18.56
C SER A 598 31.85 32.46 -19.87
N LEU A 599 30.53 32.72 -19.76
CA LEU A 599 29.70 32.99 -20.93
C LEU A 599 30.07 34.33 -21.55
N LEU A 600 30.02 34.47 -22.86
CA LEU A 600 30.28 35.75 -23.53
C LEU A 600 29.02 36.62 -23.49
N GLY A 601 29.17 37.92 -23.25
CA GLY A 601 28.07 38.90 -23.22
C GLY A 601 27.09 38.76 -22.05
N MET A 602 25.86 39.27 -22.24
CA MET A 602 24.72 39.22 -21.29
C MET A 602 25.01 39.85 -19.91
N ALA A 603 25.76 40.95 -19.87
CA ALA A 603 26.19 41.59 -18.62
C ALA A 603 25.02 41.93 -17.68
N ALA A 604 23.91 42.44 -18.22
CA ALA A 604 22.71 42.75 -17.45
C ALA A 604 22.09 41.50 -16.78
N VAL A 605 22.02 40.36 -17.49
CA VAL A 605 21.50 39.10 -16.96
C VAL A 605 22.39 38.57 -15.85
N LYS A 606 23.72 38.58 -16.08
CA LYS A 606 24.70 38.14 -15.07
C LYS A 606 24.58 38.96 -13.79
N GLN A 607 24.43 40.28 -13.92
CA GLN A 607 24.28 41.18 -12.79
C GLN A 607 22.99 40.89 -11.99
N GLN A 608 21.85 40.71 -12.65
CA GLN A 608 20.59 40.37 -11.98
C GLN A 608 20.63 39.01 -11.25
N ILE A 609 21.34 38.03 -11.80
CA ILE A 609 21.55 36.73 -11.14
C ILE A 609 22.44 36.92 -9.90
N LYS A 610 23.54 37.69 -10.00
CA LYS A 610 24.41 38.01 -8.86
C LYS A 610 23.65 38.70 -7.73
N GLU A 611 22.81 39.68 -8.05
CA GLU A 611 21.94 40.35 -7.07
C GLU A 611 20.96 39.38 -6.40
N THR A 612 20.34 38.48 -7.17
CA THR A 612 19.46 37.43 -6.63
C THR A 612 20.20 36.51 -5.67
N VAL A 613 21.42 36.10 -6.01
CA VAL A 613 22.28 35.26 -5.16
C VAL A 613 22.56 35.93 -3.82
N GLU A 614 22.95 37.20 -3.83
CA GLU A 614 23.26 37.94 -2.60
C GLU A 614 22.04 38.14 -1.70
N VAL A 615 20.88 38.46 -2.28
CA VAL A 615 19.62 38.57 -1.51
C VAL A 615 19.26 37.24 -0.87
N VAL A 616 19.34 36.13 -1.60
CA VAL A 616 19.03 34.80 -1.04
C VAL A 616 20.00 34.41 0.07
N LYS A 617 21.30 34.65 -0.10
CA LYS A 617 22.31 34.41 0.95
C LYS A 617 21.98 35.17 2.23
N TYR A 618 21.66 36.46 2.11
CA TYR A 618 21.30 37.30 3.25
C TYR A 618 20.08 36.78 4.01
N TYR A 619 19.02 36.36 3.31
CA TYR A 619 17.82 35.80 3.94
C TYR A 619 18.12 34.47 4.65
N LYS A 620 18.93 33.59 4.05
CA LYS A 620 19.36 32.35 4.70
C LYS A 620 20.22 32.61 5.95
N GLN A 621 21.17 33.53 5.88
CA GLN A 621 22.04 33.88 7.01
C GLN A 621 21.27 34.52 8.18
N THR A 622 20.18 35.24 7.89
CA THR A 622 19.33 35.89 8.90
C THR A 622 18.22 34.97 9.43
N GLY A 623 18.19 33.69 9.04
CA GLY A 623 17.18 32.72 9.48
C GLY A 623 15.77 33.02 8.96
N ARG A 624 15.64 33.86 7.93
CA ARG A 624 14.36 34.20 7.32
C ARG A 624 14.01 33.19 6.24
N ASN A 625 12.73 32.84 6.15
CA ASN A 625 12.27 31.91 5.14
C ASN A 625 12.31 32.59 3.74
N VAL A 626 13.29 32.17 2.93
CA VAL A 626 13.47 32.62 1.54
C VAL A 626 12.26 32.23 0.68
N LEU A 627 11.71 31.02 0.91
CA LEU A 627 10.68 30.39 0.09
C LEU A 627 9.30 31.03 0.27
N SER A 628 9.05 31.66 1.43
CA SER A 628 7.83 32.44 1.68
C SER A 628 7.91 33.88 1.18
N SER A 629 9.11 34.40 0.92
CA SER A 629 9.34 35.82 0.66
C SER A 629 9.56 36.16 -0.81
N PHE A 630 9.92 35.19 -1.66
CA PHE A 630 10.20 35.41 -3.08
C PHE A 630 9.47 34.41 -3.97
N TYR A 631 8.94 34.89 -5.11
CA TYR A 631 8.66 34.02 -6.24
C TYR A 631 9.97 33.91 -7.02
N LEU A 632 10.44 32.69 -7.27
CA LEU A 632 11.68 32.45 -8.04
C LEU A 632 11.36 31.90 -9.43
N HIS A 633 10.08 31.88 -9.80
CA HIS A 633 9.64 31.66 -11.17
C HIS A 633 10.15 32.82 -12.03
N THR A 634 10.78 32.50 -13.15
CA THR A 634 11.56 33.49 -13.91
C THR A 634 11.18 33.44 -15.38
N ILE A 635 10.97 34.60 -15.98
CA ILE A 635 10.72 34.74 -17.42
C ILE A 635 12.01 35.07 -18.14
N PHE A 636 12.31 34.33 -19.20
CA PHE A 636 13.48 34.50 -20.05
C PHE A 636 13.03 35.10 -21.39
N VAL A 637 13.33 36.38 -21.60
CA VAL A 637 12.88 37.12 -22.79
C VAL A 637 14.06 37.40 -23.70
N GLY A 638 14.00 36.99 -24.96
CA GLY A 638 15.01 37.38 -25.96
C GLY A 638 14.96 36.55 -27.23
N ASN A 639 15.71 36.95 -28.25
CA ASN A 639 15.73 36.29 -29.56
C ASN A 639 16.40 34.89 -29.50
N PRO A 640 16.25 34.04 -30.54
CA PRO A 640 16.82 32.71 -30.57
C PRO A 640 18.34 32.79 -30.54
N GLY A 641 18.99 31.86 -29.83
CA GLY A 641 20.46 31.83 -29.78
C GLY A 641 21.10 32.89 -28.88
N THR A 642 20.35 33.62 -28.06
CA THR A 642 20.91 34.56 -27.07
C THR A 642 21.41 33.91 -25.78
N GLY A 643 21.19 32.60 -25.57
CA GLY A 643 21.73 31.85 -24.41
C GLY A 643 20.72 31.49 -23.31
N LYS A 644 19.42 31.71 -23.51
CA LYS A 644 18.35 31.45 -22.53
C LYS A 644 18.43 30.06 -21.88
N THR A 645 18.45 28.99 -22.68
CA THR A 645 18.50 27.60 -22.18
C THR A 645 19.78 27.30 -21.41
N THR A 646 20.91 27.85 -21.84
CA THR A 646 22.20 27.70 -21.16
C THR A 646 22.16 28.37 -19.78
N VAL A 647 21.66 29.60 -19.70
CA VAL A 647 21.54 30.32 -18.42
C VAL A 647 20.50 29.67 -17.52
N ALA A 648 19.40 29.13 -18.04
CA ALA A 648 18.41 28.38 -17.26
C ALA A 648 19.04 27.18 -16.53
N ARG A 649 19.92 26.44 -17.21
CA ARG A 649 20.64 25.30 -16.61
C ARG A 649 21.61 25.76 -15.52
N ILE A 650 22.36 26.84 -15.75
CA ILE A 650 23.28 27.39 -14.75
C ILE A 650 22.51 27.94 -13.54
N LEU A 651 21.42 28.69 -13.76
CA LEU A 651 20.57 29.22 -12.70
C LEU A 651 19.96 28.10 -11.84
N THR A 652 19.61 26.97 -12.46
CA THR A 652 19.16 25.78 -11.73
C THR A 652 20.25 25.21 -10.81
N LYS A 653 21.50 25.14 -11.29
CA LYS A 653 22.66 24.76 -10.45
C LYS A 653 22.88 25.76 -9.31
N ILE A 654 22.73 27.05 -9.56
CA ILE A 654 22.84 28.11 -8.54
C ILE A 654 21.75 27.92 -7.47
N TYR A 655 20.49 27.69 -7.86
CA TYR A 655 19.40 27.46 -6.90
C TYR A 655 19.59 26.19 -6.06
N LYS A 656 20.17 25.13 -6.65
CA LYS A 656 20.61 23.94 -5.90
C LYS A 656 21.70 24.28 -4.90
N ALA A 657 22.74 25.00 -5.32
CA ALA A 657 23.85 25.37 -4.46
C ALA A 657 23.44 26.29 -3.30
N LEU A 658 22.45 27.16 -3.53
CA LEU A 658 21.86 27.98 -2.47
C LEU A 658 20.93 27.18 -1.53
N GLY A 659 20.73 25.89 -1.77
CA GLY A 659 19.81 25.03 -1.01
C GLY A 659 18.35 25.45 -1.13
N ILE A 660 17.97 26.06 -2.26
CA ILE A 660 16.60 26.41 -2.61
C ILE A 660 15.91 25.20 -3.29
N LEU A 661 16.68 24.43 -4.06
CA LEU A 661 16.25 23.21 -4.73
C LEU A 661 16.89 21.98 -4.09
N GLU A 662 16.10 20.92 -3.91
CA GLU A 662 16.56 19.65 -3.34
C GLU A 662 17.47 18.86 -4.32
N ARG A 663 17.04 18.72 -5.58
CA ARG A 663 17.72 17.88 -6.58
C ARG A 663 18.44 18.71 -7.64
N GLY A 664 17.86 19.84 -8.04
CA GLY A 664 18.42 20.77 -9.03
C GLY A 664 18.55 20.19 -10.44
N HIS A 665 17.63 19.32 -10.84
CA HIS A 665 17.47 18.89 -12.23
C HIS A 665 16.56 19.85 -13.00
N ILE A 666 16.62 19.80 -14.33
CA ILE A 666 15.78 20.59 -15.22
C ILE A 666 14.94 19.66 -16.09
N VAL A 667 13.64 19.93 -16.20
CA VAL A 667 12.71 19.26 -17.11
C VAL A 667 12.35 20.25 -18.19
N GLU A 668 12.82 20.02 -19.42
CA GLU A 668 12.57 20.89 -20.56
C GLU A 668 11.32 20.42 -21.32
N THR A 669 10.43 21.36 -21.65
CA THR A 669 9.19 21.10 -22.39
C THR A 669 8.80 22.30 -23.24
N ASP A 670 7.92 22.09 -24.20
CA ASP A 670 7.29 23.12 -25.02
C ASP A 670 5.75 22.97 -24.97
N ARG A 671 5.03 23.65 -25.87
CA ARG A 671 3.56 23.47 -26.00
C ARG A 671 3.17 22.01 -26.23
N GLN A 672 3.89 21.26 -27.06
CA GLN A 672 3.52 19.87 -27.38
C GLN A 672 3.70 18.96 -26.15
N GLY A 673 4.70 19.24 -25.32
CA GLY A 673 4.93 18.51 -24.09
C GLY A 673 3.90 18.78 -22.99
N LEU A 674 3.22 19.93 -22.99
CA LEU A 674 2.23 20.31 -21.97
C LEU A 674 0.78 20.12 -22.42
N VAL A 675 0.48 20.38 -23.70
CA VAL A 675 -0.88 20.36 -24.25
C VAL A 675 -1.17 19.02 -24.90
N ALA A 676 -2.33 18.43 -24.59
CA ALA A 676 -2.79 17.19 -25.21
C ALA A 676 -3.66 17.49 -26.44
N GLY A 677 -3.76 16.52 -27.37
CA GLY A 677 -4.59 16.66 -28.58
C GLY A 677 -6.10 16.50 -28.33
N PHE A 678 -6.51 16.10 -27.12
CA PHE A 678 -7.89 15.75 -26.77
C PHE A 678 -8.36 16.51 -25.52
N VAL A 679 -9.66 16.85 -25.47
CA VAL A 679 -10.30 17.61 -24.39
C VAL A 679 -10.12 16.92 -23.02
N GLY A 680 -9.67 17.68 -22.01
CA GLY A 680 -9.59 17.23 -20.61
C GLY A 680 -8.33 16.43 -20.24
N GLN A 681 -7.40 16.21 -21.17
CA GLN A 681 -6.13 15.52 -20.90
C GLN A 681 -4.96 16.48 -20.68
N THR A 682 -5.10 17.75 -21.06
CA THR A 682 -4.02 18.74 -20.96
C THR A 682 -3.63 19.02 -19.51
N ALA A 683 -4.61 19.09 -18.60
CA ALA A 683 -4.34 19.26 -17.18
C ALA A 683 -3.51 18.09 -16.60
N ILE A 684 -3.78 16.85 -17.03
CA ILE A 684 -3.04 15.67 -16.58
C ILE A 684 -1.61 15.72 -17.08
N LYS A 685 -1.41 15.91 -18.39
CA LYS A 685 -0.08 15.98 -19.01
C LYS A 685 0.78 17.10 -18.44
N THR A 686 0.17 18.27 -18.20
CA THR A 686 0.83 19.40 -17.53
C THR A 686 1.20 19.04 -16.09
N ALA A 687 0.31 18.40 -15.34
CA ALA A 687 0.58 17.99 -13.96
C ALA A 687 1.68 16.92 -13.86
N GLU A 688 1.76 15.99 -14.80
CA GLU A 688 2.84 14.98 -14.88
C GLU A 688 4.20 15.64 -15.09
N ARG A 689 4.31 16.56 -16.06
CA ARG A 689 5.55 17.32 -16.30
C ARG A 689 5.98 18.17 -15.10
N ILE A 690 5.01 18.73 -14.39
CA ILE A 690 5.28 19.44 -13.13
C ILE A 690 5.75 18.47 -12.05
N THR A 691 5.14 17.29 -11.95
CA THR A 691 5.53 16.26 -10.97
C THR A 691 6.96 15.78 -11.22
N GLU A 692 7.35 15.58 -12.48
CA GLU A 692 8.74 15.28 -12.87
C GLU A 692 9.72 16.40 -12.46
N SER A 693 9.27 17.66 -12.45
CA SER A 693 10.08 18.81 -12.07
C SER A 693 10.20 19.06 -10.56
N LEU A 694 9.49 18.31 -9.71
CA LEU A 694 9.57 18.46 -8.25
C LEU A 694 10.99 18.22 -7.72
N GLY A 695 11.50 19.16 -6.92
CA GLY A 695 12.89 19.24 -6.45
C GLY A 695 13.84 19.90 -7.46
N GLY A 696 13.33 20.35 -8.62
CA GLY A 696 14.07 20.94 -9.72
C GLY A 696 13.31 22.10 -10.40
N VAL A 697 13.55 22.27 -11.69
CA VAL A 697 12.97 23.36 -12.50
C VAL A 697 12.22 22.80 -13.71
N LEU A 698 11.02 23.30 -13.97
CA LEU A 698 10.29 23.12 -15.23
C LEU A 698 10.64 24.27 -16.18
N PHE A 699 11.36 23.97 -17.26
CA PHE A 699 11.69 24.94 -18.29
C PHE A 699 10.74 24.80 -19.48
N ILE A 700 9.96 25.85 -19.76
CA ILE A 700 8.98 25.91 -20.84
C ILE A 700 9.55 26.80 -21.94
N ASP A 701 9.99 26.20 -23.04
CA ASP A 701 10.42 26.95 -24.22
C ASP A 701 9.20 27.39 -25.05
N GLU A 702 9.34 28.54 -25.70
CA GLU A 702 8.25 29.21 -26.45
C GLU A 702 6.90 29.25 -25.70
N ALA A 703 6.93 29.64 -24.42
CA ALA A 703 5.77 29.56 -23.52
C ALA A 703 4.53 30.34 -24.02
N TYR A 704 4.74 31.42 -24.78
CA TYR A 704 3.66 32.18 -25.42
C TYR A 704 2.80 31.36 -26.38
N ALA A 705 3.31 30.23 -26.88
CA ALA A 705 2.53 29.31 -27.71
C ALA A 705 1.32 28.76 -26.93
N LEU A 706 1.36 28.73 -25.60
CA LEU A 706 0.24 28.29 -24.75
C LEU A 706 -0.94 29.28 -24.75
N SER A 707 -0.71 30.57 -24.99
CA SER A 707 -1.74 31.62 -24.90
C SER A 707 -2.28 32.10 -26.25
N ASN A 708 -1.93 31.48 -27.38
CA ASN A 708 -2.39 31.93 -28.70
C ASN A 708 -3.90 31.62 -28.90
N PHE A 709 -4.71 32.68 -29.13
CA PHE A 709 -6.18 32.65 -29.19
C PHE A 709 -6.80 32.32 -30.57
N ASN A 710 -6.01 31.99 -31.60
CA ASN A 710 -6.51 31.94 -32.98
C ASN A 710 -7.12 30.59 -33.41
N GLY A 711 -8.05 30.03 -32.62
CA GLY A 711 -8.91 28.91 -33.03
C GLY A 711 -9.52 28.08 -31.88
N LEU A 712 -10.40 27.12 -32.22
CA LEU A 712 -11.01 26.12 -31.30
C LEU A 712 -10.00 25.31 -30.46
N GLN A 713 -8.69 25.39 -30.76
CA GLN A 713 -7.57 24.81 -30.00
C GLN A 713 -7.02 25.73 -28.87
N GLY A 714 -7.55 26.93 -28.68
CA GLY A 714 -7.13 27.88 -27.64
C GLY A 714 -7.46 27.41 -26.22
N ASP A 715 -8.54 26.64 -26.04
CA ASP A 715 -9.02 26.20 -24.72
C ASP A 715 -8.03 25.25 -24.02
N TYR A 716 -7.33 24.40 -24.78
CA TYR A 716 -6.35 23.45 -24.21
C TYR A 716 -5.11 24.15 -23.68
N GLY A 717 -4.63 25.18 -24.38
CA GLY A 717 -3.48 25.97 -23.90
C GLY A 717 -3.81 26.73 -22.61
N ASN A 718 -5.02 27.26 -22.51
CA ASN A 718 -5.52 27.90 -21.30
C ASN A 718 -5.67 26.91 -20.13
N GLU A 719 -6.10 25.68 -20.40
CA GLU A 719 -6.16 24.60 -19.41
C GLU A 719 -4.76 24.25 -18.84
N ALA A 720 -3.73 24.22 -19.70
CA ALA A 720 -2.34 24.04 -19.27
C ALA A 720 -1.88 25.20 -18.37
N ILE A 721 -2.17 26.44 -18.77
CA ILE A 721 -1.81 27.64 -17.99
C ILE A 721 -2.50 27.61 -16.61
N GLN A 722 -3.79 27.29 -16.56
CA GLN A 722 -4.53 27.19 -15.29
C GLN A 722 -3.95 26.11 -14.37
N THR A 723 -3.61 24.95 -14.94
CA THR A 723 -3.00 23.85 -14.19
C THR A 723 -1.62 24.25 -13.67
N LEU A 724 -0.80 24.88 -14.49
CA LEU A 724 0.51 25.40 -14.13
C LEU A 724 0.40 26.41 -12.98
N LEU A 725 -0.48 27.41 -13.10
CA LEU A 725 -0.71 28.44 -12.07
C LEU A 725 -1.17 27.84 -10.74
N LYS A 726 -2.11 26.88 -10.81
CA LYS A 726 -2.59 26.17 -9.61
C LYS A 726 -1.45 25.43 -8.92
N LYS A 727 -0.62 24.72 -9.68
CA LYS A 727 0.51 23.96 -9.15
C LYS A 727 1.64 24.84 -8.62
N MET A 728 1.91 25.99 -9.25
CA MET A 728 2.85 26.99 -8.73
C MET A 728 2.42 27.49 -7.33
N GLU A 729 1.11 27.51 -7.06
CA GLU A 729 0.57 27.86 -5.73
C GLU A 729 0.60 26.67 -4.76
N ASP A 730 0.00 25.55 -5.15
CA ASP A 730 -0.18 24.36 -4.30
C ASP A 730 1.15 23.72 -3.88
N ASP A 731 2.15 23.75 -4.77
CA ASP A 731 3.46 23.12 -4.60
C ASP A 731 4.58 24.17 -4.48
N ARG A 732 4.26 25.33 -3.88
CA ARG A 732 5.18 26.45 -3.66
C ARG A 732 6.46 26.00 -2.94
N GLY A 733 7.60 26.41 -3.49
CA GLY A 733 8.92 26.08 -2.95
C GLY A 733 9.39 24.65 -3.22
N LYS A 734 8.55 23.79 -3.82
CA LYS A 734 8.95 22.42 -4.21
C LYS A 734 9.56 22.35 -5.61
N PHE A 735 9.23 23.30 -6.48
CA PHE A 735 9.80 23.42 -7.84
C PHE A 735 9.70 24.88 -8.32
N TYR A 736 10.42 25.20 -9.40
CA TYR A 736 10.30 26.51 -10.06
C TYR A 736 10.03 26.37 -11.55
N VAL A 737 9.33 27.35 -12.12
CA VAL A 737 9.04 27.42 -13.54
C VAL A 737 9.88 28.51 -14.19
N PHE A 738 10.58 28.16 -15.27
CA PHE A 738 11.24 29.10 -16.15
C PHE A 738 10.52 29.11 -17.49
N ALA A 739 9.97 30.26 -17.89
CA ALA A 739 9.23 30.40 -19.14
C ALA A 739 10.03 31.26 -20.12
N ALA A 740 10.34 30.73 -21.31
CA ALA A 740 11.16 31.40 -22.31
C ALA A 740 10.35 31.78 -23.56
N GLY A 741 10.72 32.89 -24.20
CA GLY A 741 10.12 33.30 -25.47
C GLY A 741 10.64 34.63 -26.02
N TYR A 742 10.04 35.06 -27.15
CA TYR A 742 10.38 36.31 -27.83
C TYR A 742 9.81 37.54 -27.08
N PRO A 743 10.47 38.71 -27.18
CA PRO A 743 10.05 39.94 -26.48
C PRO A 743 8.58 40.32 -26.62
N GLU A 744 8.08 40.47 -27.85
CA GLU A 744 6.69 40.88 -28.09
C GLU A 744 5.70 39.81 -27.61
N ASN A 745 5.97 38.54 -27.90
CA ASN A 745 5.07 37.44 -27.58
C ASN A 745 4.96 37.17 -26.07
N MET A 746 6.03 37.38 -25.31
CA MET A 746 6.01 37.17 -23.85
C MET A 746 5.23 38.25 -23.11
N ASP A 747 5.18 39.48 -23.64
CA ASP A 747 4.31 40.53 -23.10
C ASP A 747 2.83 40.17 -23.28
N HIS A 748 2.47 39.64 -24.46
CA HIS A 748 1.13 39.09 -24.70
C HIS A 748 0.79 37.89 -23.80
N PHE A 749 1.73 36.97 -23.60
CA PHE A 749 1.57 35.81 -22.72
C PHE A 749 1.29 36.22 -21.27
N LEU A 750 2.03 37.19 -20.75
CA LEU A 750 1.83 37.71 -19.38
C LEU A 750 0.48 38.43 -19.22
N LYS A 751 0.04 39.15 -20.24
CA LYS A 751 -1.26 39.84 -20.25
C LYS A 751 -2.44 38.90 -20.45
N ALA A 752 -2.22 37.70 -20.96
CA ALA A 752 -3.28 36.72 -21.21
C ALA A 752 -3.97 36.23 -19.92
N ASN A 753 -3.26 36.22 -18.79
CA ASN A 753 -3.83 35.88 -17.49
C ASN A 753 -3.18 36.69 -16.37
N PRO A 754 -3.94 37.48 -15.59
CA PRO A 754 -3.40 38.25 -14.46
C PRO A 754 -2.61 37.40 -13.45
N GLY A 755 -2.94 36.11 -13.31
CA GLY A 755 -2.24 35.18 -12.43
C GLY A 755 -0.82 34.81 -12.87
N LEU A 756 -0.46 35.01 -14.14
CA LEU A 756 0.91 34.84 -14.65
C LEU A 756 1.77 36.02 -14.20
N ALA A 757 1.29 37.24 -14.39
CA ALA A 757 2.01 38.46 -14.00
C ALA A 757 2.28 38.53 -12.49
N SER A 758 1.40 37.97 -11.65
CA SER A 758 1.59 37.96 -10.20
C SER A 758 2.59 36.91 -9.70
N ARG A 759 2.77 35.80 -10.43
CA ARG A 759 3.63 34.67 -10.01
C ARG A 759 5.00 34.66 -10.69
N PHE A 760 5.14 35.33 -11.83
CA PHE A 760 6.40 35.59 -12.51
C PHE A 760 6.84 37.03 -12.26
N ASP A 761 7.35 37.29 -11.08
CA ASP A 761 7.86 38.61 -10.66
C ASP A 761 9.26 38.93 -11.23
N LYS A 762 10.03 37.91 -11.64
CA LYS A 762 11.36 38.05 -12.23
C LYS A 762 11.36 37.89 -13.74
N MET A 763 11.99 38.84 -14.42
CA MET A 763 12.18 38.81 -15.87
C MET A 763 13.65 39.09 -16.23
N LEU A 764 14.31 38.09 -16.82
CA LEU A 764 15.65 38.19 -17.38
C LEU A 764 15.55 38.50 -18.88
N ARG A 765 16.09 39.66 -19.29
CA ARG A 765 16.11 40.10 -20.69
C ARG A 765 17.47 39.79 -21.32
N PHE A 766 17.44 38.98 -22.37
CA PHE A 766 18.58 38.57 -23.16
C PHE A 766 18.62 39.39 -24.44
N GLU A 767 19.50 40.38 -24.46
CA GLU A 767 19.74 41.23 -25.61
C GLU A 767 20.47 40.46 -26.72
N ASP A 768 20.32 40.93 -27.95
CA ASP A 768 21.07 40.40 -29.08
C ASP A 768 22.56 40.69 -28.90
N TYR A 769 23.41 39.73 -29.26
CA TYR A 769 24.85 39.93 -29.23
C TYR A 769 25.26 41.00 -30.23
N ASN A 770 26.17 41.87 -29.82
CA ASN A 770 26.80 42.83 -30.71
C ASN A 770 27.81 42.14 -31.65
N GLU A 771 28.33 42.88 -32.64
CA GLU A 771 29.27 42.35 -33.63
C GLU A 771 30.52 41.72 -33.00
N GLU A 772 31.11 42.38 -32.00
CA GLU A 772 32.31 41.90 -31.30
C GLU A 772 32.01 40.61 -30.53
N GLU A 773 30.86 40.56 -29.85
CA GLU A 773 30.41 39.38 -29.11
C GLU A 773 30.14 38.18 -30.05
N LEU A 774 29.54 38.41 -31.22
CA LEU A 774 29.32 37.36 -32.22
C LEU A 774 30.63 36.80 -32.76
N PHE A 775 31.60 37.67 -33.00
CA PHE A 775 32.95 37.28 -33.41
C PHE A 775 33.65 36.46 -32.32
N ASP A 776 33.60 36.90 -31.07
CA ASP A 776 34.20 36.20 -29.93
C ASP A 776 33.54 34.82 -29.72
N ILE A 777 32.22 34.73 -29.91
CA ILE A 777 31.49 33.45 -29.87
C ILE A 777 32.00 32.52 -30.98
N ALA A 778 32.20 33.01 -32.20
CA ALA A 778 32.74 32.22 -33.31
C ALA A 778 34.15 31.72 -32.99
N MET A 779 35.03 32.60 -32.50
CA MET A 779 36.39 32.25 -32.12
C MET A 779 36.43 31.22 -30.99
N LYS A 780 35.55 31.37 -29.98
CA LYS A 780 35.42 30.40 -28.90
C LYS A 780 34.99 29.02 -29.41
N MET A 781 33.99 28.96 -30.30
CA MET A 781 33.53 27.68 -30.90
C MET A 781 34.64 26.97 -31.68
N PHE A 782 35.43 27.69 -32.49
CA PHE A 782 36.57 27.09 -33.18
C PHE A 782 37.63 26.58 -32.18
N LYS A 783 37.91 27.36 -31.14
CA LYS A 783 38.89 27.00 -30.11
C LYS A 783 38.47 25.76 -29.31
N ASP A 784 37.20 25.68 -28.92
CA ASP A 784 36.63 24.56 -28.16
C ASP A 784 36.67 23.25 -28.98
N GLU A 785 36.50 23.34 -30.30
CA GLU A 785 36.66 22.24 -31.26
C GLU A 785 38.13 21.98 -31.67
N GLY A 786 39.09 22.70 -31.07
CA GLY A 786 40.53 22.50 -31.29
C GLY A 786 41.09 23.11 -32.58
N TYR A 787 40.36 24.00 -33.25
CA TYR A 787 40.79 24.68 -34.47
C TYR A 787 41.49 26.01 -34.21
N ILE A 788 42.51 26.31 -35.02
CA ILE A 788 43.24 27.58 -35.03
C ILE A 788 42.84 28.35 -36.29
N VAL A 789 42.25 29.54 -36.10
CA VAL A 789 41.79 30.40 -37.19
C VAL A 789 42.92 31.32 -37.66
N THR A 790 43.24 31.27 -38.96
CA THR A 790 44.28 32.12 -39.58
C THR A 790 43.88 33.60 -39.66
N ALA A 791 44.84 34.52 -39.78
CA ALA A 791 44.56 35.96 -39.81
C ALA A 791 43.57 36.38 -40.92
N GLY A 792 43.75 35.87 -42.15
CA GLY A 792 42.83 36.16 -43.26
C GLY A 792 41.44 35.51 -43.10
N ALA A 793 41.35 34.40 -42.34
CA ALA A 793 40.06 33.81 -41.98
C ALA A 793 39.33 34.66 -40.92
N LYS A 794 40.06 35.24 -39.95
CA LYS A 794 39.48 36.12 -38.93
C LYS A 794 38.81 37.35 -39.54
N GLU A 795 39.45 38.01 -40.50
CA GLU A 795 38.84 39.17 -41.20
C GLU A 795 37.52 38.81 -41.88
N LEU A 796 37.47 37.67 -42.57
CA LEU A 796 36.24 37.22 -43.23
C LEU A 796 35.13 36.85 -42.24
N ILE A 797 35.48 36.26 -41.09
CA ILE A 797 34.52 35.97 -40.02
C ILE A 797 33.99 37.27 -39.41
N ASN A 798 34.85 38.28 -39.22
CA ASN A 798 34.43 39.58 -38.72
C ASN A 798 33.47 40.27 -39.69
N ASN A 799 33.80 40.27 -41.00
CA ASN A 799 32.91 40.81 -42.04
C ASN A 799 31.57 40.08 -42.07
N TYR A 800 31.57 38.74 -41.92
CA TYR A 800 30.34 37.97 -41.82
C TYR A 800 29.51 38.37 -40.59
N CYS A 801 30.14 38.56 -39.42
CA CYS A 801 29.48 39.02 -38.20
C CYS A 801 28.87 40.43 -38.38
N HIS A 802 29.61 41.33 -39.03
CA HIS A 802 29.11 42.67 -39.38
C HIS A 802 27.88 42.61 -40.31
N GLU A 803 27.93 41.77 -41.34
CA GLU A 803 26.86 41.63 -42.32
C GLU A 803 25.57 41.07 -41.70
N ILE A 804 25.68 40.00 -40.89
CA ILE A 804 24.50 39.44 -40.22
C ILE A 804 23.94 40.40 -39.17
N TYR A 805 24.79 41.16 -38.48
CA TYR A 805 24.37 42.13 -37.47
C TYR A 805 23.67 43.34 -38.11
N SER A 806 24.19 43.86 -39.22
CA SER A 806 23.59 44.98 -39.96
C SER A 806 22.27 44.62 -40.65
N LYS A 807 22.11 43.37 -41.10
CA LYS A 807 20.87 42.85 -41.72
C LYS A 807 19.87 42.24 -40.72
N ARG A 808 20.11 42.37 -39.41
CA ARG A 808 19.31 41.70 -38.38
C ARG A 808 17.85 42.19 -38.37
N ASP A 809 16.94 41.25 -38.17
CA ASP A 809 15.52 41.50 -37.96
C ASP A 809 15.10 41.08 -36.54
N LYS A 810 13.79 41.12 -36.28
CA LYS A 810 13.23 40.72 -34.98
C LYS A 810 13.33 39.23 -34.66
N TYR A 811 13.82 38.40 -35.58
CA TYR A 811 14.03 36.96 -35.41
C TYR A 811 15.50 36.57 -35.52
N PHE A 812 16.41 37.52 -35.25
CA PHE A 812 17.85 37.33 -35.36
C PHE A 812 18.35 36.11 -34.58
N GLY A 813 19.03 35.20 -35.27
CA GLY A 813 19.43 33.89 -34.73
C GLY A 813 20.67 33.89 -33.82
N ASN A 814 21.36 35.03 -33.64
CA ASN A 814 22.47 35.20 -32.70
C ASN A 814 23.51 34.05 -32.74
N ALA A 815 23.89 33.48 -31.59
CA ALA A 815 24.87 32.40 -31.50
C ALA A 815 24.41 31.11 -32.23
N ARG A 816 23.12 30.94 -32.51
CA ARG A 816 22.61 29.81 -33.32
C ARG A 816 23.03 29.97 -34.79
N THR A 817 22.99 31.20 -35.31
CA THR A 817 23.49 31.54 -36.65
C THR A 817 25.00 31.31 -36.72
N ILE A 818 25.74 31.81 -35.73
CA ILE A 818 27.19 31.61 -35.64
C ILE A 818 27.54 30.12 -35.54
N ARG A 819 26.85 29.32 -34.72
CA ARG A 819 27.06 27.87 -34.64
C ARG A 819 26.85 27.16 -35.97
N LYS A 820 25.82 27.56 -36.73
CA LYS A 820 25.58 26.99 -38.06
C LYS A 820 26.74 27.34 -39.00
N PHE A 821 27.15 28.60 -39.01
CA PHE A 821 28.27 29.09 -39.81
C PHE A 821 29.59 28.39 -39.45
N THR A 822 29.96 28.31 -38.17
CA THR A 822 31.18 27.63 -37.74
C THR A 822 31.16 26.14 -38.09
N GLY A 823 30.01 25.47 -37.92
CA GLY A 823 29.82 24.07 -38.34
C GLY A 823 30.01 23.87 -39.85
N ASP A 824 29.47 24.77 -40.66
CA ASP A 824 29.66 24.75 -42.12
C ASP A 824 31.14 24.97 -42.50
N VAL A 825 31.82 25.92 -41.84
CA VAL A 825 33.25 26.19 -42.06
C VAL A 825 34.10 24.99 -41.66
N ILE A 826 33.85 24.36 -40.50
CA ILE A 826 34.54 23.14 -40.06
C ILE A 826 34.30 22.00 -41.06
N ARG A 827 33.07 21.83 -41.55
CA ARG A 827 32.75 20.82 -42.56
C ARG A 827 33.55 21.03 -43.85
N LYS A 828 33.64 22.27 -44.35
CA LYS A 828 34.42 22.60 -45.56
C LYS A 828 35.92 22.41 -45.33
N GLN A 829 36.41 22.78 -44.15
CA GLN A 829 37.79 22.55 -43.73
C GLN A 829 38.12 21.04 -43.72
N ASN A 830 37.26 20.21 -43.12
CA ASN A 830 37.41 18.76 -43.10
C ASN A 830 37.46 18.15 -44.51
N LEU A 831 36.60 18.64 -45.42
CA LEU A 831 36.61 18.24 -46.84
C LEU A 831 37.91 18.65 -47.53
N ARG A 832 38.42 19.87 -47.29
CA ARG A 832 39.69 20.35 -47.83
C ARG A 832 40.87 19.49 -47.36
N VAL A 833 40.88 19.09 -46.09
CA VAL A 833 41.93 18.22 -45.53
C VAL A 833 41.79 16.79 -46.09
N SER A 834 40.56 16.27 -46.22
CA SER A 834 40.31 14.92 -46.75
C SER A 834 40.72 14.73 -48.21
N LEU A 835 40.75 15.79 -49.02
CA LEU A 835 41.09 15.73 -50.45
C LEU A 835 42.60 15.82 -50.72
N LYS A 836 43.44 16.00 -49.69
CA LYS A 836 44.90 15.97 -49.82
C LYS A 836 45.44 14.60 -49.44
N GLU A 837 45.77 13.78 -50.44
CA GLU A 837 46.67 12.66 -50.23
C GLU A 837 48.08 13.19 -49.91
N THR A 838 48.73 12.62 -48.89
CA THR A 838 50.12 12.78 -48.41
C THR A 838 50.42 13.67 -47.17
N ASP A 839 51.19 13.06 -46.27
CA ASP A 839 51.83 13.48 -45.01
C ASP A 839 50.98 13.71 -43.73
N VAL A 840 50.81 12.61 -43.00
CA VAL A 840 50.13 12.44 -41.69
C VAL A 840 50.92 13.03 -40.50
N THR A 841 51.89 13.92 -40.71
CA THR A 841 52.87 14.30 -39.66
C THR A 841 52.83 15.76 -39.20
N ASN A 842 51.95 16.63 -39.71
CA ASN A 842 51.89 18.03 -39.27
C ASN A 842 50.53 18.41 -38.61
N SER A 843 50.40 18.12 -37.32
CA SER A 843 49.16 18.32 -36.52
C SER A 843 48.64 19.77 -36.50
N ARG A 844 49.51 20.77 -36.70
CA ARG A 844 49.10 22.19 -36.75
C ARG A 844 48.39 22.59 -38.03
N ALA A 845 48.67 21.92 -39.16
CA ALA A 845 48.04 22.24 -40.44
C ALA A 845 46.64 21.62 -40.56
N MET A 846 46.43 20.43 -39.97
CA MET A 846 45.16 19.70 -40.00
C MET A 846 44.04 20.41 -39.24
N ASN A 847 44.35 21.20 -38.23
CA ASN A 847 43.36 21.92 -37.41
C ASN A 847 43.31 23.42 -37.71
N SER A 848 43.74 23.85 -38.90
CA SER A 848 43.74 25.27 -39.29
C SER A 848 42.56 25.63 -40.19
N VAL A 849 41.84 26.70 -39.85
CA VAL A 849 40.76 27.29 -40.67
C VAL A 849 41.34 28.43 -41.49
N THR A 850 41.19 28.34 -42.81
CA THR A 850 41.75 29.26 -43.80
C THR A 850 40.68 30.11 -44.47
N ALA A 851 41.09 31.19 -45.16
CA ALA A 851 40.16 32.08 -45.86
C ALA A 851 39.32 31.36 -46.93
N ASP A 852 39.88 30.33 -47.57
CA ASP A 852 39.20 29.55 -48.60
C ASP A 852 38.06 28.69 -48.02
N ASP A 853 38.20 28.20 -46.79
CA ASP A 853 37.16 27.45 -46.09
C ASP A 853 35.90 28.30 -45.85
N ILE A 854 36.08 29.61 -45.65
CA ILE A 854 34.99 30.57 -45.39
C ILE A 854 34.36 31.07 -46.70
N ARG A 855 35.16 31.36 -47.73
CA ARG A 855 34.64 31.81 -49.04
C ARG A 855 33.74 30.77 -49.70
N ILE A 856 34.08 29.49 -49.57
CA ILE A 856 33.27 28.38 -50.09
C ILE A 856 31.97 28.21 -49.27
N ALA A 857 32.01 28.48 -47.97
CA ALA A 857 30.82 28.46 -47.11
C ALA A 857 29.86 29.64 -47.38
N GLY A 858 30.39 30.82 -47.77
CA GLY A 858 29.59 32.01 -48.12
C GLY A 858 28.77 31.86 -49.41
N ASN A 859 29.37 31.29 -50.47
CA ASN A 859 28.72 31.18 -51.79
C ASN A 859 27.50 30.23 -51.83
N GLU A 860 27.41 29.22 -50.95
CA GLU A 860 26.24 28.32 -50.88
C GLU A 860 25.03 28.96 -50.14
N GLN A 861 25.24 29.99 -49.31
CA GLN A 861 24.13 30.66 -48.61
C GLN A 861 23.36 31.62 -49.52
N ASP A 862 24.01 32.23 -50.52
CA ASP A 862 23.35 33.10 -51.50
C ASP A 862 22.35 32.33 -52.39
N ASP A 863 22.62 31.06 -52.71
CA ASP A 863 21.72 30.21 -53.51
C ASP A 863 20.44 29.78 -52.75
N VAL A 864 20.47 29.76 -51.42
CA VAL A 864 19.31 29.39 -50.59
C VAL A 864 18.41 30.59 -50.32
N ILE A 865 18.96 31.81 -50.26
CA ILE A 865 18.19 33.04 -50.02
C ILE A 865 17.33 33.40 -51.25
N TYR A 866 17.77 33.08 -52.47
CA TYR A 866 17.04 33.42 -53.71
C TYR A 866 15.86 32.50 -54.08
N ARG A 867 15.66 31.34 -53.42
CA ARG A 867 14.55 30.42 -53.73
C ARG A 867 13.26 30.60 -52.93
N ARG A 868 13.18 31.55 -52.00
CA ARG A 868 11.92 31.91 -51.30
C ARG A 868 11.23 33.11 -51.95
N ARG A 869 10.86 32.99 -53.22
CA ARG A 869 9.80 33.82 -53.81
C ARG A 869 8.69 32.92 -54.35
N GLY A 870 7.54 33.02 -53.71
CA GLY A 870 6.24 32.71 -54.31
C GLY A 870 5.76 31.26 -54.20
N ILE A 871 5.12 30.93 -53.08
CA ILE A 871 3.82 30.23 -53.16
C ILE A 871 2.88 31.03 -52.27
N SER A 872 2.06 31.86 -52.91
CA SER A 872 0.94 32.58 -52.33
C SER A 872 -0.19 31.60 -51.97
N PHE A 873 -0.91 31.97 -50.91
CA PHE A 873 -2.09 31.34 -50.30
C PHE A 873 -3.05 30.58 -51.22
#